data_AF-A0A0C5J8A1-F1
#
_entry.id   AF-A0A0C5J8A1-F1
#
_cell.length_a   1.000
_cell.length_b   1.000
_cell.length_c   1.000
_cell.angle_alpha   90.00
_cell.angle_beta   90.00
_cell.angle_gamma   90.00
#
_symmetry.space_group_name_H-M   'P 1'
#
loop_
_entity.id
_entity.type
_entity.pdbx_description
1 polymer ?
#
loop_
_entity_poly.entity_id
_entity_poly.type
_entity_poly.pdbx_seq_one_letter_code
_entity_poly.pdbx_strand_id
1 'polypeptide(L)'
;MNDLLHNQKGTAATPVECLGQTFPSDQARREHFLNLLREKLKDPEFRKIEGFPVGTDEDILALSDPPYYTACPNPFLEDFVRLYGKPYDPSVPYNTEPFVADVSEGKNDPIYNAHSYHTKVPHKAIMRYIDHYTKPGDLVFDGFCGTGMSGVATARLGDSLDKRLNRKCVLVDLSPIATFIARNLNGSLDSIGFLESAKQIVADVALAQPGLYATNHTGWKVRDRKSVPHRHYGHPSNVRGEVEFVLYSDVVACPNCGAQHPFYAIAVDEIEDSLRSEIKCPTCGVVAREAEWDACFETNVDPLLNEPHKQARTVPVLINYSVGTSRYEKIPDEDDLATIASALQVVQSVGFPIAKLIPGKETQRNVPRGITHLHHFFTPRELLCVALLLKRISAISDARVRHPLLFALTACLPYASRMRRFRADRKGGGPLSGTLYVGSLITPPNVLNSFLRNAETIASSLAYQRTCNRENFISTQSATALPNIPDGCIDYIFVDPPFGKNFDYSELNFFWEAVLRVVTRQGAEAIVSTSQEKELDDYRGLLTSSFKEFFRILKPGRWMTVEFSNTQAAVWNAIQTALQEAGFVVANVSALDKKQGSFKAVTTTTAVKQDLIISAYKPNGGLEDRFTKAGGSEDSAWDFVRTHLKYLPTVKGKGGGLEFIAERDPRIIFDRMVAWFVRHNFPVPMSTQEFQAGLKQRFPDRDGMVFLSEQVTEYDKKRMQVTQAPQMEMFISDERSAIDWLTDFLKRRPSTYQEIHPEFISQLGAGWKKHEAKPELAALLEDNFIQYDGTGDVPSQIHSLLSTNFKDLRGLEKNDPRLMTKAKDRWYVPDPNKAQDLEKKREKALLKEFDSYRAFTGRKLKEFRLEAMRAGFKAAWGNKDYKTIIAIAQKLPEDTLQEDEKLLLWYDQALTRSEVGA
;
A
#
# COMPACT_ATOMS: atom_id res chain seq x y z
N MET A 1 -2.19 -13.64 -56.95
CA MET A 1 -0.73 -13.35 -56.97
C MET A 1 -0.56 -12.08 -57.80
N ASN A 2 0.11 -11.07 -57.23
CA ASN A 2 0.35 -9.71 -57.76
C ASN A 2 -0.78 -8.67 -57.74
N ASP A 3 -1.40 -8.42 -56.58
CA ASP A 3 -2.08 -7.12 -56.36
C ASP A 3 -2.20 -6.67 -54.88
N LEU A 4 -1.25 -7.09 -54.04
CA LEU A 4 -1.20 -6.72 -52.60
C LEU A 4 0.07 -5.96 -52.19
N LEU A 5 0.91 -5.55 -53.16
CA LEU A 5 2.22 -4.92 -52.90
C LEU A 5 2.28 -3.41 -53.26
N HIS A 6 1.14 -2.75 -53.48
CA HIS A 6 1.11 -1.31 -53.83
C HIS A 6 0.34 -0.38 -52.89
N ASN A 7 -0.05 -0.82 -51.68
CA ASN A 7 -0.68 0.06 -50.68
C ASN A 7 0.24 0.55 -49.55
N GLN A 8 1.56 0.60 -49.75
CA GLN A 8 2.50 1.26 -48.82
C GLN A 8 2.89 2.69 -49.23
N LYS A 9 1.96 3.46 -49.79
CA LYS A 9 2.08 4.93 -49.87
C LYS A 9 0.76 5.58 -49.49
N GLY A 10 0.73 6.16 -48.29
CA GLY A 10 -0.32 7.07 -47.82
C GLY A 10 -1.49 6.38 -47.12
N THR A 11 -1.31 5.97 -45.86
CA THR A 11 -2.45 5.98 -44.93
C THR A 11 -2.84 7.44 -44.75
N ALA A 12 -3.97 7.85 -45.34
CA ALA A 12 -4.56 9.15 -45.11
C ALA A 12 -4.65 9.36 -43.60
N ALA A 13 -3.89 10.31 -43.07
CA ALA A 13 -3.85 10.58 -41.65
C ALA A 13 -5.26 10.94 -41.19
N THR A 14 -5.84 10.12 -40.32
CA THR A 14 -7.17 10.38 -39.80
C THR A 14 -7.06 11.53 -38.80
N PRO A 15 -7.87 12.60 -38.95
CA PRO A 15 -7.87 13.69 -37.99
C PRO A 15 -8.17 13.18 -36.58
N VAL A 16 -7.49 13.73 -35.59
CA VAL A 16 -7.70 13.39 -34.17
C VAL A 16 -8.09 14.63 -33.38
N GLU A 17 -9.03 14.48 -32.46
CA GLU A 17 -9.40 15.52 -31.51
C GLU A 17 -8.69 15.27 -30.18
N CYS A 18 -8.08 16.31 -29.61
CA CYS A 18 -7.43 16.25 -28.31
C CYS A 18 -7.56 17.59 -27.59
N LEU A 19 -8.07 17.58 -26.37
CA LEU A 19 -8.30 18.77 -25.55
C LEU A 19 -9.05 19.90 -26.30
N GLY A 20 -10.07 19.53 -27.10
CA GLY A 20 -10.90 20.48 -27.86
C GLY A 20 -10.24 21.04 -29.13
N GLN A 21 -9.07 20.53 -29.52
CA GLN A 21 -8.36 20.91 -30.75
C GLN A 21 -8.34 19.75 -31.75
N THR A 22 -8.49 20.06 -33.04
CA THR A 22 -8.43 19.08 -34.13
C THR A 22 -7.05 19.13 -34.78
N PHE A 23 -6.41 17.97 -34.86
CA PHE A 23 -5.11 17.79 -35.51
C PHE A 23 -5.25 16.91 -36.76
N PRO A 24 -4.43 17.12 -37.79
CA PRO A 24 -4.47 16.30 -39.00
C PRO A 24 -4.02 14.84 -38.75
N SER A 25 -3.30 14.57 -37.66
CA SER A 25 -2.84 13.23 -37.28
C SER A 25 -2.48 13.14 -35.80
N ASP A 26 -2.44 11.92 -35.23
CA ASP A 26 -1.95 11.69 -33.86
C ASP A 26 -0.47 12.09 -33.70
N GLN A 27 0.32 12.00 -34.77
CA GLN A 27 1.72 12.44 -34.79
C GLN A 27 1.81 13.97 -34.66
N ALA A 28 1.01 14.72 -35.43
CA ALA A 28 0.98 16.18 -35.36
C ALA A 28 0.50 16.68 -33.99
N ARG A 29 -0.52 16.01 -33.42
CA ARG A 29 -0.95 16.22 -32.03
C ARG A 29 0.22 16.04 -31.06
N ARG A 30 0.94 14.93 -31.16
CA ARG A 30 2.06 14.62 -30.26
C ARG A 30 3.18 15.65 -30.36
N GLU A 31 3.58 16.02 -31.57
CA GLU A 31 4.62 17.04 -31.80
C GLU A 31 4.23 18.40 -31.20
N HIS A 32 2.98 18.81 -31.37
CA HIS A 32 2.45 20.03 -30.76
C HIS A 32 2.60 20.02 -29.23
N PHE A 33 2.07 19.01 -28.55
CA PHE A 33 2.12 18.94 -27.08
C PHE A 33 3.54 18.69 -26.53
N LEU A 34 4.41 17.99 -27.27
CA LEU A 34 5.82 17.85 -26.90
C LEU A 34 6.56 19.19 -26.97
N ASN A 35 6.25 20.04 -27.96
CA ASN A 35 6.82 21.38 -28.04
C ASN A 35 6.34 22.26 -26.90
N LEU A 36 5.05 22.21 -26.54
CA LEU A 36 4.53 22.93 -25.37
C LEU A 36 5.19 22.46 -24.07
N LEU A 37 5.36 21.15 -23.89
CA LEU A 37 6.04 20.61 -22.72
C LEU A 37 7.51 21.06 -22.67
N ARG A 38 8.21 21.08 -23.81
CA ARG A 38 9.59 21.58 -23.90
C ARG A 38 9.71 23.04 -23.46
N GLU A 39 8.76 23.88 -23.86
CA GLU A 39 8.76 25.27 -23.39
C GLU A 39 8.46 25.37 -21.89
N LYS A 40 7.55 24.54 -21.37
CA LYS A 40 7.26 24.48 -19.93
C LYS A 40 8.44 24.00 -19.09
N LEU A 41 9.28 23.08 -19.60
CA LEU A 41 10.48 22.61 -18.89
C LEU A 41 11.54 23.70 -18.69
N LYS A 42 11.48 24.80 -19.45
CA LYS A 42 12.37 25.97 -19.26
C LYS A 42 11.93 26.87 -18.10
N ASP A 43 10.69 26.72 -17.61
CA ASP A 43 10.16 27.53 -16.52
C ASP A 43 10.70 27.04 -15.16
N PRO A 44 11.46 27.87 -14.41
CA PRO A 44 11.98 27.50 -13.11
C PRO A 44 10.90 27.20 -12.07
N GLU A 45 9.75 27.87 -12.12
CA GLU A 45 8.65 27.64 -11.15
C GLU A 45 8.00 26.28 -11.38
N PHE A 46 7.87 25.87 -12.64
CA PHE A 46 7.39 24.53 -12.98
C PHE A 46 8.31 23.42 -12.42
N ARG A 47 9.64 23.65 -12.40
CA ARG A 47 10.61 22.71 -11.80
C ARG A 47 10.60 22.68 -10.28
N LYS A 48 10.03 23.70 -9.63
CA LYS A 48 9.90 23.76 -8.17
C LYS A 48 8.70 22.98 -7.65
N ILE A 49 7.80 22.50 -8.52
CA ILE A 49 6.70 21.61 -8.12
C ILE A 49 7.28 20.41 -7.37
N GLU A 50 6.70 20.12 -6.21
CA GLU A 50 7.18 19.06 -5.34
C GLU A 50 7.12 17.68 -6.04
N GLY A 51 8.17 16.88 -5.85
CA GLY A 51 8.30 15.59 -6.53
C GLY A 51 8.74 15.67 -7.99
N PHE A 52 9.17 16.84 -8.50
CA PHE A 52 9.76 16.92 -9.83
C PHE A 52 10.96 15.95 -9.96
N PRO A 53 10.97 15.06 -10.96
CA PRO A 53 11.96 13.99 -11.03
C PRO A 53 13.36 14.49 -11.42
N VAL A 54 14.36 13.66 -11.20
CA VAL A 54 15.75 13.91 -11.58
C VAL A 54 16.00 13.30 -12.96
N GLY A 55 16.24 14.15 -13.96
CA GLY A 55 16.53 13.76 -15.34
C GLY A 55 16.81 14.97 -16.22
N THR A 56 17.39 14.75 -17.40
CA THR A 56 17.55 15.82 -18.40
C THR A 56 16.21 16.12 -19.09
N ASP A 57 16.09 17.30 -19.69
CA ASP A 57 14.89 17.70 -20.43
C ASP A 57 14.61 16.72 -21.57
N GLU A 58 15.66 16.30 -22.26
CA GLU A 58 15.61 15.34 -23.35
C GLU A 58 15.12 13.97 -22.88
N ASP A 59 15.61 13.47 -21.73
CA ASP A 59 15.17 12.20 -21.17
C ASP A 59 13.70 12.26 -20.71
N ILE A 60 13.29 13.36 -20.07
CA ILE A 60 11.89 13.61 -19.67
C ILE A 60 10.98 13.67 -20.91
N LEU A 61 11.38 14.39 -21.95
CA LEU A 61 10.62 14.49 -23.21
C LEU A 61 10.55 13.15 -23.95
N ALA A 62 11.65 12.37 -23.96
CA ALA A 62 11.71 11.08 -24.63
C ALA A 62 10.81 10.03 -23.97
N LEU A 63 10.67 10.09 -22.64
CA LEU A 63 9.80 9.22 -21.86
C LEU A 63 8.33 9.68 -21.93
N SER A 64 8.06 10.98 -22.10
CA SER A 64 6.70 11.53 -22.12
C SER A 64 5.91 11.25 -23.41
N ASP A 65 4.57 11.25 -23.31
CA ASP A 65 3.61 11.23 -24.41
C ASP A 65 2.45 12.20 -24.12
N PRO A 66 2.74 13.51 -24.11
CA PRO A 66 1.75 14.51 -23.71
C PRO A 66 0.61 14.62 -24.74
N PRO A 67 -0.59 15.02 -24.30
CA PRO A 67 -0.91 15.47 -22.95
C PRO A 67 -1.32 14.32 -22.01
N TYR A 68 -1.44 13.09 -22.52
CA TYR A 68 -1.94 11.93 -21.76
C TYR A 68 -0.95 11.40 -20.71
N TYR A 69 0.35 11.60 -20.92
CA TYR A 69 1.38 11.19 -19.96
C TYR A 69 2.59 12.11 -20.04
N THR A 70 3.06 12.57 -18.89
CA THR A 70 4.35 13.24 -18.74
C THR A 70 5.18 12.56 -17.66
N ALA A 71 6.47 12.37 -17.93
CA ALA A 71 7.47 11.89 -16.98
C ALA A 71 7.94 12.98 -16.00
N CYS A 72 7.08 13.96 -15.73
CA CYS A 72 7.20 15.09 -14.82
C CYS A 72 5.77 15.60 -14.52
N PRO A 73 5.56 16.63 -13.67
CA PRO A 73 4.24 17.19 -13.44
C PRO A 73 3.54 17.53 -14.75
N ASN A 74 2.30 17.10 -14.95
CA ASN A 74 1.61 17.23 -16.23
C ASN A 74 0.95 18.62 -16.32
N PRO A 75 1.44 19.52 -17.20
CA PRO A 75 0.94 20.89 -17.26
C PRO A 75 -0.44 20.99 -17.96
N PHE A 76 -0.95 19.89 -18.52
CA PHE A 76 -2.21 19.87 -19.28
C PHE A 76 -3.40 19.33 -18.47
N LEU A 77 -3.20 19.01 -17.18
CA LEU A 77 -4.27 18.47 -16.33
C LEU A 77 -5.39 19.48 -16.10
N GLU A 78 -5.08 20.76 -15.97
CA GLU A 78 -6.10 21.81 -15.80
C GLU A 78 -7.04 21.88 -17.01
N ASP A 79 -6.48 21.88 -18.22
CA ASP A 79 -7.26 21.88 -19.46
C ASP A 79 -8.10 20.60 -19.60
N PHE A 80 -7.55 19.46 -19.20
CA PHE A 80 -8.26 18.18 -19.17
C PHE A 80 -9.46 18.23 -18.22
N VAL A 81 -9.25 18.65 -16.99
CA VAL A 81 -10.31 18.77 -15.98
C VAL A 81 -11.38 19.76 -16.44
N ARG A 82 -10.99 20.87 -17.04
CA ARG A 82 -11.93 21.88 -17.56
C ARG A 82 -12.81 21.32 -18.69
N LEU A 83 -12.26 20.44 -19.54
CA LEU A 83 -12.98 19.89 -20.69
C LEU A 83 -13.89 18.70 -20.34
N TYR A 84 -13.41 17.80 -19.49
CA TYR A 84 -14.11 16.54 -19.18
C TYR A 84 -14.77 16.54 -17.80
N GLY A 85 -14.38 17.44 -16.91
CA GLY A 85 -14.99 17.63 -15.61
C GLY A 85 -16.30 18.37 -15.69
N LYS A 86 -17.19 18.08 -14.74
CA LYS A 86 -18.44 18.81 -14.52
C LYS A 86 -18.26 19.70 -13.30
N PRO A 87 -18.64 21.00 -13.34
CA PRO A 87 -18.69 21.82 -12.14
C PRO A 87 -19.54 21.16 -11.05
N TYR A 88 -19.18 21.41 -9.78
CA TYR A 88 -20.03 20.97 -8.68
C TYR A 88 -21.36 21.74 -8.71
N ASP A 89 -22.47 21.00 -8.76
CA ASP A 89 -23.82 21.55 -8.65
C ASP A 89 -24.46 21.06 -7.34
N PRO A 90 -24.65 21.95 -6.34
CA PRO A 90 -25.25 21.58 -5.06
C PRO A 90 -26.74 21.23 -5.18
N SER A 91 -27.40 21.54 -6.30
CA SER A 91 -28.80 21.21 -6.53
C SER A 91 -29.02 19.75 -6.96
N VAL A 92 -27.97 19.09 -7.48
CA VAL A 92 -28.04 17.70 -7.91
C VAL A 92 -27.82 16.79 -6.70
N PRO A 93 -28.85 16.04 -6.26
CA PRO A 93 -28.70 15.16 -5.11
C PRO A 93 -27.73 14.01 -5.43
N TYR A 94 -26.84 13.74 -4.48
CA TYR A 94 -25.92 12.61 -4.51
C TYR A 94 -26.12 11.80 -3.22
N ASN A 95 -26.91 10.74 -3.33
CA ASN A 95 -27.30 9.86 -2.22
C ASN A 95 -26.71 8.46 -2.47
N THR A 96 -25.39 8.35 -2.41
CA THR A 96 -24.68 7.07 -2.50
C THR A 96 -24.21 6.65 -1.12
N GLU A 97 -24.62 5.46 -0.67
CA GLU A 97 -24.19 4.84 0.58
C GLU A 97 -22.78 4.23 0.47
N PRO A 98 -22.09 3.94 1.59
CA PRO A 98 -20.78 3.29 1.52
C PRO A 98 -20.90 1.89 0.92
N PHE A 99 -19.89 1.47 0.16
CA PHE A 99 -19.85 0.12 -0.41
C PHE A 99 -19.59 -0.92 0.70
N VAL A 100 -20.49 -1.88 0.89
CA VAL A 100 -20.48 -2.80 2.04
C VAL A 100 -20.07 -4.23 1.68
N ALA A 101 -19.97 -4.57 0.39
CA ALA A 101 -19.73 -5.95 -0.02
C ALA A 101 -18.25 -6.35 0.07
N ASP A 102 -17.98 -7.53 0.62
CA ASP A 102 -16.65 -8.15 0.55
C ASP A 102 -16.28 -8.39 -0.92
N VAL A 103 -15.12 -7.87 -1.32
CA VAL A 103 -14.59 -8.05 -2.68
C VAL A 103 -13.55 -9.15 -2.66
N SER A 104 -13.74 -10.18 -3.49
CA SER A 104 -12.80 -11.30 -3.58
C SER A 104 -12.41 -11.58 -5.02
N GLU A 105 -11.20 -11.17 -5.40
CA GLU A 105 -10.67 -11.24 -6.76
C GLU A 105 -9.24 -11.78 -6.76
N GLY A 106 -8.90 -12.61 -7.76
CA GLY A 106 -7.59 -13.23 -7.88
C GLY A 106 -6.57 -12.36 -8.65
N LYS A 107 -5.27 -12.62 -8.43
CA LYS A 107 -4.14 -11.90 -9.05
C LYS A 107 -3.71 -12.43 -10.43
N ASN A 108 -4.43 -13.40 -10.99
CA ASN A 108 -3.99 -14.11 -12.20
C ASN A 108 -4.41 -13.44 -13.52
N ASP A 109 -4.89 -12.19 -13.49
CA ASP A 109 -5.29 -11.51 -14.72
C ASP A 109 -4.07 -11.17 -15.60
N PRO A 110 -4.13 -11.37 -16.93
CA PRO A 110 -3.03 -11.05 -17.83
C PRO A 110 -2.54 -9.58 -17.76
N ILE A 111 -3.42 -8.58 -17.54
CA ILE A 111 -2.99 -7.18 -17.33
C ILE A 111 -2.12 -7.08 -16.08
N TYR A 112 -2.60 -7.73 -15.02
CA TYR A 112 -1.95 -7.66 -13.72
C TYR A 112 -0.51 -8.20 -13.80
N ASN A 113 -0.31 -9.27 -14.57
CA ASN A 113 0.97 -9.96 -14.73
C ASN A 113 1.87 -9.40 -15.85
N ALA A 114 1.39 -8.49 -16.69
CA ALA A 114 2.16 -7.96 -17.84
C ALA A 114 3.49 -7.29 -17.45
N HIS A 115 3.57 -6.70 -16.25
CA HIS A 115 4.80 -6.16 -15.67
C HIS A 115 4.75 -6.31 -14.16
N SER A 116 5.76 -6.92 -13.53
CA SER A 116 5.81 -7.02 -12.07
C SER A 116 6.03 -5.66 -11.41
N TYR A 117 5.38 -5.40 -10.27
CA TYR A 117 5.61 -4.18 -9.46
C TYR A 117 5.36 -4.48 -7.99
N HIS A 118 5.88 -3.65 -7.08
CA HIS A 118 5.95 -3.94 -5.63
C HIS A 118 4.58 -4.09 -4.98
N THR A 119 3.67 -3.15 -5.23
CA THR A 119 2.27 -3.19 -4.80
C THR A 119 1.35 -3.03 -6.00
N LYS A 120 0.29 -3.84 -6.02
CA LYS A 120 -0.70 -3.86 -7.10
C LYS A 120 -2.04 -4.37 -6.61
N VAL A 121 -3.09 -3.64 -6.91
CA VAL A 121 -4.48 -4.05 -6.70
C VAL A 121 -5.07 -4.59 -8.01
N PRO A 122 -5.74 -5.76 -7.99
CA PRO A 122 -6.46 -6.23 -9.18
C PRO A 122 -7.53 -5.23 -9.61
N HIS A 123 -7.45 -4.73 -10.85
CA HIS A 123 -8.41 -3.74 -11.37
C HIS A 123 -9.89 -4.20 -11.25
N LYS A 124 -10.18 -5.52 -11.31
CA LYS A 124 -11.54 -6.06 -11.12
C LYS A 124 -12.11 -5.77 -9.74
N ALA A 125 -11.26 -5.69 -8.72
CA ALA A 125 -11.68 -5.29 -7.38
C ALA A 125 -12.04 -3.79 -7.37
N ILE A 126 -11.19 -2.96 -7.98
CA ILE A 126 -11.38 -1.50 -8.07
C ILE A 126 -12.65 -1.14 -8.86
N MET A 127 -12.96 -1.88 -9.92
CA MET A 127 -14.15 -1.66 -10.76
C MET A 127 -15.45 -1.59 -9.95
N ARG A 128 -15.60 -2.43 -8.92
CA ARG A 128 -16.81 -2.47 -8.10
C ARG A 128 -17.02 -1.16 -7.34
N TYR A 129 -15.93 -0.58 -6.84
CA TYR A 129 -15.97 0.71 -6.14
C TYR A 129 -16.24 1.87 -7.10
N ILE A 130 -15.54 1.90 -8.25
CA ILE A 130 -15.75 2.96 -9.25
C ILE A 130 -17.21 2.93 -9.74
N ASP A 131 -17.74 1.76 -10.08
CA ASP A 131 -19.10 1.65 -10.59
C ASP A 131 -20.15 2.07 -9.55
N HIS A 132 -19.92 1.74 -8.27
CA HIS A 132 -20.81 2.12 -7.17
C HIS A 132 -20.83 3.63 -6.90
N TYR A 133 -19.66 4.29 -6.90
CA TYR A 133 -19.55 5.69 -6.49
C TYR A 133 -19.67 6.71 -7.63
N THR A 134 -19.59 6.28 -8.89
CA THR A 134 -19.56 7.19 -10.05
C THR A 134 -20.58 6.85 -11.10
N LYS A 135 -21.00 7.85 -11.88
CA LYS A 135 -21.83 7.70 -13.07
C LYS A 135 -20.97 7.80 -14.35
N PRO A 136 -21.45 7.33 -15.51
CA PRO A 136 -20.79 7.60 -16.78
C PRO A 136 -20.46 9.10 -16.98
N GLY A 137 -19.24 9.38 -17.40
CA GLY A 137 -18.72 10.74 -17.62
C GLY A 137 -18.25 11.46 -16.35
N ASP A 138 -18.23 10.79 -15.20
CA ASP A 138 -17.63 11.33 -13.98
C ASP A 138 -16.09 11.15 -13.98
N LEU A 139 -15.38 11.99 -13.22
CA LEU A 139 -13.93 11.96 -13.09
C LEU A 139 -13.48 11.19 -11.85
N VAL A 140 -12.62 10.19 -12.07
CA VAL A 140 -11.96 9.40 -11.02
C VAL A 140 -10.53 9.88 -10.84
N PHE A 141 -10.03 9.90 -9.60
CA PHE A 141 -8.65 10.23 -9.31
C PHE A 141 -7.97 9.14 -8.46
N ASP A 142 -6.69 8.91 -8.73
CA ASP A 142 -5.81 8.05 -7.95
C ASP A 142 -4.45 8.74 -7.78
N GLY A 143 -4.14 9.16 -6.55
CA GLY A 143 -2.93 9.90 -6.19
C GLY A 143 -1.73 9.04 -5.80
N PHE A 144 -1.90 7.71 -5.78
CA PHE A 144 -0.85 6.74 -5.46
C PHE A 144 -0.95 5.57 -6.45
N CYS A 145 -1.03 5.93 -7.74
CA CYS A 145 -1.59 5.01 -8.72
C CYS A 145 -0.72 3.79 -8.99
N GLY A 146 0.58 3.84 -8.67
CA GLY A 146 1.54 2.79 -8.94
C GLY A 146 1.48 2.37 -10.40
N THR A 147 0.95 1.19 -10.67
CA THR A 147 0.81 0.67 -12.04
C THR A 147 -0.44 1.13 -12.78
N GLY A 148 -1.24 2.03 -12.22
CA GLY A 148 -2.41 2.64 -12.86
C GLY A 148 -3.61 1.70 -13.03
N MET A 149 -3.82 0.76 -12.09
CA MET A 149 -4.92 -0.20 -12.16
C MET A 149 -6.29 0.46 -12.01
N SER A 150 -6.39 1.60 -11.32
CA SER A 150 -7.60 2.42 -11.25
C SER A 150 -8.01 2.97 -12.61
N GLY A 151 -7.04 3.32 -13.45
CA GLY A 151 -7.30 3.73 -14.83
C GLY A 151 -7.78 2.56 -15.70
N VAL A 152 -7.19 1.38 -15.54
CA VAL A 152 -7.63 0.15 -16.24
C VAL A 152 -9.06 -0.20 -15.83
N ALA A 153 -9.38 -0.11 -14.54
CA ALA A 153 -10.72 -0.33 -14.02
C ALA A 153 -11.73 0.67 -14.62
N THR A 154 -11.37 1.96 -14.65
CA THR A 154 -12.20 3.03 -15.21
C THR A 154 -12.49 2.78 -16.70
N ALA A 155 -11.45 2.47 -17.48
CA ALA A 155 -11.57 2.22 -18.92
C ALA A 155 -12.48 1.04 -19.23
N ARG A 156 -12.48 -0.01 -18.40
CA ARG A 156 -13.32 -1.20 -18.55
C ARG A 156 -14.78 -1.03 -18.18
N LEU A 157 -15.11 0.05 -17.47
CA LEU A 157 -16.49 0.41 -17.16
C LEU A 157 -17.11 1.33 -18.22
N GLY A 158 -16.33 1.76 -19.22
CA GLY A 158 -16.78 2.67 -20.28
C GLY A 158 -17.03 1.94 -21.60
N ASP A 159 -18.31 1.68 -21.92
CA ASP A 159 -18.74 1.03 -23.17
C ASP A 159 -19.59 1.95 -24.08
N SER A 160 -19.60 3.28 -23.85
CA SER A 160 -20.37 4.22 -24.67
C SER A 160 -19.72 4.45 -26.05
N LEU A 161 -20.55 4.50 -27.10
CA LEU A 161 -20.13 4.93 -28.45
C LEU A 161 -19.72 6.41 -28.49
N ASP A 162 -20.36 7.28 -27.69
CA ASP A 162 -19.87 8.65 -27.48
C ASP A 162 -18.84 8.63 -26.35
N LYS A 163 -17.56 8.73 -26.74
CA LYS A 163 -16.40 8.68 -25.84
C LYS A 163 -16.37 9.81 -24.80
N ARG A 164 -17.13 10.90 -25.01
CA ARG A 164 -17.25 11.99 -24.03
C ARG A 164 -18.08 11.57 -22.82
N LEU A 165 -18.90 10.53 -22.95
CA LEU A 165 -19.74 9.99 -21.89
C LEU A 165 -19.05 8.88 -21.08
N ASN A 166 -17.84 8.46 -21.46
CA ASN A 166 -17.05 7.51 -20.68
C ASN A 166 -16.45 8.20 -19.45
N ARG A 167 -16.39 7.45 -18.34
CA ARG A 167 -15.64 7.86 -17.14
C ARG A 167 -14.17 8.07 -17.52
N LYS A 168 -13.52 9.07 -16.93
CA LYS A 168 -12.09 9.33 -17.15
C LYS A 168 -11.35 9.27 -15.82
N CYS A 169 -10.06 8.96 -15.89
CA CYS A 169 -9.23 8.87 -14.70
C CYS A 169 -7.99 9.78 -14.79
N VAL A 170 -7.70 10.47 -13.70
CA VAL A 170 -6.43 11.15 -13.45
C VAL A 170 -5.59 10.28 -12.52
N LEU A 171 -4.41 9.90 -12.98
CA LEU A 171 -3.47 9.04 -12.26
C LEU A 171 -2.22 9.86 -11.93
N VAL A 172 -1.85 9.90 -10.65
CA VAL A 172 -0.65 10.56 -10.17
C VAL A 172 0.19 9.53 -9.40
N ASP A 173 1.49 9.57 -9.63
CA ASP A 173 2.47 8.87 -8.80
C ASP A 173 3.77 9.67 -8.77
N LEU A 174 4.52 9.53 -7.68
CA LEU A 174 5.83 10.16 -7.52
C LEU A 174 6.88 9.50 -8.44
N SER A 175 6.72 8.21 -8.76
CA SER A 175 7.72 7.40 -9.45
C SER A 175 7.58 7.43 -10.98
N PRO A 176 8.64 7.81 -11.72
CA PRO A 176 8.68 7.67 -13.18
C PRO A 176 8.46 6.24 -13.70
N ILE A 177 8.96 5.19 -13.03
CA ILE A 177 8.68 3.82 -13.49
C ILE A 177 7.22 3.43 -13.24
N ALA A 178 6.62 3.85 -12.13
CA ALA A 178 5.21 3.63 -11.83
C ALA A 178 4.33 4.23 -12.92
N THR A 179 4.48 5.53 -13.18
CA THR A 179 3.70 6.24 -14.21
C THR A 179 3.98 5.74 -15.62
N PHE A 180 5.21 5.32 -15.92
CA PHE A 180 5.54 4.70 -17.21
C PHE A 180 4.84 3.35 -17.41
N ILE A 181 4.78 2.50 -16.37
CA ILE A 181 3.99 1.27 -16.38
C ILE A 181 2.50 1.61 -16.56
N ALA A 182 1.98 2.56 -15.78
CA ALA A 182 0.60 3.03 -15.86
C ALA A 182 0.25 3.48 -17.28
N ARG A 183 1.15 4.22 -17.94
CA ARG A 183 0.96 4.66 -19.34
C ARG A 183 0.83 3.48 -20.28
N ASN A 184 1.69 2.48 -20.17
CA ASN A 184 1.65 1.33 -21.06
C ASN A 184 0.40 0.47 -20.82
N LEU A 185 -0.06 0.33 -19.57
CA LEU A 185 -1.29 -0.41 -19.26
C LEU A 185 -2.58 0.34 -19.65
N ASN A 186 -2.56 1.68 -19.64
CA ASN A 186 -3.72 2.54 -19.96
C ASN A 186 -3.72 3.11 -21.39
N GLY A 187 -2.67 2.89 -22.19
CA GLY A 187 -2.56 3.38 -23.56
C GLY A 187 -3.16 2.42 -24.62
N SER A 188 -2.89 2.68 -25.90
CA SER A 188 -3.18 1.78 -27.03
C SER A 188 -1.93 1.00 -27.49
N LEU A 189 -2.11 -0.26 -27.95
CA LEU A 189 -1.05 -1.10 -28.55
C LEU A 189 -1.41 -1.38 -30.00
N ASP A 190 -0.49 -1.10 -30.92
CA ASP A 190 -0.44 -1.86 -32.16
C ASP A 190 0.32 -3.16 -31.88
N SER A 191 -0.40 -4.24 -31.57
CA SER A 191 0.21 -5.51 -31.18
C SER A 191 1.03 -6.13 -32.31
N ILE A 192 0.64 -5.89 -33.56
CA ILE A 192 1.33 -6.43 -34.74
C ILE A 192 2.64 -5.67 -34.93
N GLY A 193 2.57 -4.35 -35.10
CA GLY A 193 3.76 -3.51 -35.30
C GLY A 193 4.75 -3.61 -34.13
N PHE A 194 4.25 -3.70 -32.89
CA PHE A 194 5.06 -3.93 -31.70
C PHE A 194 5.81 -5.27 -31.76
N LEU A 195 5.12 -6.37 -32.05
CA LEU A 195 5.73 -7.70 -32.05
C LEU A 195 6.68 -7.91 -33.23
N GLU A 196 6.35 -7.39 -34.41
CA GLU A 196 7.23 -7.38 -35.58
C GLU A 196 8.52 -6.58 -35.28
N SER A 197 8.38 -5.40 -34.66
CA SER A 197 9.53 -4.59 -34.25
C SER A 197 10.39 -5.32 -33.20
N ALA A 198 9.78 -5.99 -32.23
CA ALA A 198 10.50 -6.77 -31.22
C ALA A 198 11.32 -7.91 -31.87
N LYS A 199 10.71 -8.65 -32.81
CA LYS A 199 11.37 -9.72 -33.57
C LYS A 199 12.52 -9.18 -34.42
N GLN A 200 12.31 -8.05 -35.11
CA GLN A 200 13.34 -7.42 -35.93
C GLN A 200 14.54 -6.98 -35.08
N ILE A 201 14.30 -6.31 -33.94
CA ILE A 201 15.37 -5.89 -33.03
C ILE A 201 16.17 -7.10 -32.54
N VAL A 202 15.51 -8.18 -32.15
CA VAL A 202 16.19 -9.41 -31.71
C VAL A 202 17.05 -9.99 -32.84
N ALA A 203 16.53 -10.06 -34.07
CA ALA A 203 17.28 -10.51 -35.23
C ALA A 203 18.50 -9.61 -35.51
N ASP A 204 18.34 -8.29 -35.42
CA ASP A 204 19.41 -7.32 -35.63
C ASP A 204 20.50 -7.40 -34.55
N VAL A 205 20.14 -7.70 -33.30
CA VAL A 205 21.11 -7.92 -32.22
C VAL A 205 21.86 -9.24 -32.45
N ALA A 206 21.15 -10.31 -32.80
CA ALA A 206 21.76 -11.61 -33.09
C ALA A 206 22.71 -11.55 -34.30
N LEU A 207 22.36 -10.77 -35.33
CA LEU A 207 23.23 -10.51 -36.49
C LEU A 207 24.45 -9.66 -36.13
N ALA A 208 24.28 -8.63 -35.29
CA ALA A 208 25.37 -7.75 -34.90
C ALA A 208 26.35 -8.38 -33.90
N GLN A 209 25.91 -9.38 -33.13
CA GLN A 209 26.76 -10.15 -32.22
C GLN A 209 26.53 -11.65 -32.42
N PRO A 210 27.02 -12.23 -33.54
CA PRO A 210 26.87 -13.64 -33.83
C PRO A 210 27.53 -14.48 -32.73
N GLY A 211 26.78 -15.44 -32.19
CA GLY A 211 27.29 -16.37 -31.20
C GLY A 211 27.30 -15.86 -29.75
N LEU A 212 26.72 -14.69 -29.45
CA LEU A 212 26.58 -14.18 -28.08
C LEU A 212 25.96 -15.20 -27.11
N TYR A 213 25.00 -15.98 -27.60
CA TYR A 213 24.34 -17.08 -26.89
C TYR A 213 24.58 -18.44 -27.57
N ALA A 214 25.75 -18.67 -28.17
CA ALA A 214 26.10 -19.96 -28.77
C ALA A 214 27.27 -20.64 -28.04
N THR A 215 27.15 -21.94 -27.79
CA THR A 215 28.19 -22.76 -27.13
C THR A 215 28.48 -24.01 -27.95
N ASN A 216 29.68 -24.58 -27.82
CA ASN A 216 29.98 -25.91 -28.33
C ASN A 216 29.12 -26.98 -27.63
N HIS A 217 28.63 -27.96 -28.39
CA HIS A 217 27.89 -29.10 -27.85
C HIS A 217 28.86 -30.13 -27.28
N THR A 218 29.24 -29.96 -26.01
CA THR A 218 30.21 -30.82 -25.30
C THR A 218 29.72 -31.31 -23.93
N GLY A 219 28.40 -31.28 -23.74
CA GLY A 219 27.76 -31.47 -22.44
C GLY A 219 26.96 -32.77 -22.32
N TRP A 220 26.34 -32.96 -21.15
CA TRP A 220 25.40 -34.05 -20.89
C TRP A 220 23.96 -33.56 -20.93
N LYS A 221 23.01 -34.48 -21.11
CA LYS A 221 21.58 -34.13 -21.06
C LYS A 221 21.17 -33.81 -19.63
N VAL A 222 20.34 -32.77 -19.45
CA VAL A 222 19.83 -32.36 -18.13
C VAL A 222 19.13 -33.52 -17.39
N ARG A 223 18.37 -34.35 -18.13
CA ARG A 223 17.66 -35.51 -17.57
C ARG A 223 18.60 -36.61 -17.03
N ASP A 224 19.83 -36.65 -17.54
CA ASP A 224 20.83 -37.68 -17.21
C ASP A 224 21.86 -37.14 -16.18
N ARG A 225 21.70 -35.90 -15.69
CA ARG A 225 22.69 -35.21 -14.83
C ARG A 225 23.05 -35.95 -13.54
N LYS A 226 22.15 -36.78 -13.01
CA LYS A 226 22.39 -37.55 -11.76
C LYS A 226 23.09 -38.88 -12.01
N SER A 227 23.13 -39.35 -13.26
CA SER A 227 23.63 -40.69 -13.61
C SER A 227 24.91 -40.66 -14.45
N VAL A 228 25.30 -39.50 -14.98
CA VAL A 228 26.48 -39.36 -15.84
C VAL A 228 27.55 -38.47 -15.22
N PRO A 229 28.84 -38.74 -15.46
CA PRO A 229 29.93 -37.87 -15.01
C PRO A 229 29.87 -36.47 -15.62
N HIS A 230 30.11 -35.44 -14.80
CA HIS A 230 30.11 -34.04 -15.24
C HIS A 230 31.46 -33.69 -15.86
N ARG A 231 31.62 -33.98 -17.15
CA ARG A 231 32.84 -33.73 -17.92
C ARG A 231 32.52 -33.30 -19.35
N HIS A 232 33.54 -32.88 -20.09
CA HIS A 232 33.38 -32.62 -21.53
C HIS A 232 33.21 -33.93 -22.30
N TYR A 233 32.17 -33.99 -23.14
CA TYR A 233 31.87 -35.10 -24.03
C TYR A 233 32.18 -34.71 -25.48
N GLY A 234 32.79 -35.62 -26.24
CA GLY A 234 32.98 -35.44 -27.68
C GLY A 234 31.70 -35.80 -28.43
N HIS A 235 31.21 -34.90 -29.27
CA HIS A 235 30.09 -35.16 -30.16
C HIS A 235 30.59 -35.29 -31.61
N PRO A 236 30.04 -36.23 -32.42
CA PRO A 236 30.52 -36.49 -33.78
C PRO A 236 30.39 -35.30 -34.75
N SER A 237 29.62 -34.28 -34.37
CA SER A 237 29.31 -33.11 -35.19
C SER A 237 29.74 -31.83 -34.48
N ASN A 238 30.25 -30.85 -35.24
CA ASN A 238 30.55 -29.49 -34.77
C ASN A 238 29.26 -28.66 -34.57
N VAL A 239 28.25 -29.27 -33.96
CA VAL A 239 26.97 -28.61 -33.68
C VAL A 239 27.17 -27.64 -32.52
N ARG A 240 26.72 -26.40 -32.71
CA ARG A 240 26.61 -25.43 -31.62
C ARG A 240 25.21 -25.47 -31.03
N GLY A 241 25.14 -25.31 -29.73
CA GLY A 241 23.89 -25.19 -28.99
C GLY A 241 23.60 -23.75 -28.60
N GLU A 242 22.33 -23.45 -28.37
CA GLU A 242 21.86 -22.14 -27.90
C GLU A 242 21.85 -22.10 -26.37
N VAL A 243 22.57 -21.15 -25.78
CA VAL A 243 22.62 -20.97 -24.33
C VAL A 243 21.27 -20.48 -23.81
N GLU A 244 20.77 -21.14 -22.77
CA GLU A 244 19.55 -20.78 -22.04
C GLU A 244 19.85 -19.90 -20.83
N PHE A 245 20.90 -20.25 -20.07
CA PHE A 245 21.46 -19.47 -18.97
C PHE A 245 22.86 -19.96 -18.62
N VAL A 246 23.62 -19.09 -17.95
CA VAL A 246 24.92 -19.43 -17.36
C VAL A 246 24.80 -19.35 -15.84
N LEU A 247 25.23 -20.39 -15.14
CA LEU A 247 25.34 -20.40 -13.69
C LEU A 247 26.68 -19.77 -13.30
N TYR A 248 26.62 -18.67 -12.55
CA TYR A 248 27.80 -18.07 -11.92
C TYR A 248 27.80 -18.36 -10.42
N SER A 249 29.00 -18.54 -9.90
CA SER A 249 29.26 -18.78 -8.48
C SER A 249 30.23 -17.74 -7.94
N ASP A 250 29.93 -17.19 -6.77
CA ASP A 250 30.92 -16.50 -5.94
C ASP A 250 32.06 -17.48 -5.63
N VAL A 251 33.27 -16.95 -5.53
CA VAL A 251 34.46 -17.68 -5.07
C VAL A 251 34.67 -17.37 -3.59
N VAL A 252 34.88 -18.42 -2.81
CA VAL A 252 35.10 -18.32 -1.36
C VAL A 252 36.42 -18.98 -0.97
N ALA A 253 37.04 -18.51 0.11
CA ALA A 253 38.29 -19.02 0.66
C ALA A 253 38.06 -19.85 1.91
N CYS A 254 38.78 -20.97 2.01
CA CYS A 254 38.73 -21.86 3.17
C CYS A 254 39.31 -21.16 4.42
N PRO A 255 38.60 -21.16 5.57
CA PRO A 255 39.09 -20.51 6.78
C PRO A 255 40.35 -21.15 7.39
N ASN A 256 40.65 -22.40 7.03
CA ASN A 256 41.81 -23.12 7.55
C ASN A 256 43.05 -23.01 6.64
N CYS A 257 42.90 -23.26 5.34
CA CYS A 257 44.04 -23.31 4.42
C CYS A 257 44.09 -22.18 3.38
N GLY A 258 43.10 -21.29 3.34
CA GLY A 258 43.02 -20.19 2.38
C GLY A 258 42.76 -20.60 0.92
N ALA A 259 42.59 -21.90 0.63
CA ALA A 259 42.29 -22.38 -0.71
C ALA A 259 40.96 -21.81 -1.22
N GLN A 260 40.96 -21.30 -2.46
CA GLN A 260 39.80 -20.67 -3.09
C GLN A 260 39.02 -21.69 -3.91
N HIS A 261 37.70 -21.74 -3.71
CA HIS A 261 36.81 -22.62 -4.45
C HIS A 261 35.55 -21.89 -4.90
N PRO A 262 34.98 -22.21 -6.08
CA PRO A 262 33.63 -21.78 -6.42
C PRO A 262 32.66 -22.34 -5.38
N PHE A 263 31.84 -21.48 -4.78
CA PHE A 263 30.82 -21.86 -3.80
C PHE A 263 29.93 -23.01 -4.30
N TYR A 264 29.54 -22.99 -5.58
CA TYR A 264 28.78 -24.08 -6.21
C TYR A 264 29.42 -25.45 -5.99
N ALA A 265 30.72 -25.58 -6.22
CA ALA A 265 31.44 -26.86 -6.22
C ALA A 265 31.53 -27.50 -4.83
N ILE A 266 31.38 -26.71 -3.77
CA ILE A 266 31.55 -27.15 -2.38
C ILE A 266 30.23 -27.17 -1.61
N ALA A 267 29.24 -26.35 -2.00
CA ALA A 267 27.99 -26.18 -1.26
C ALA A 267 26.78 -26.86 -1.92
N VAL A 268 26.75 -27.03 -3.24
CA VAL A 268 25.60 -27.65 -3.92
C VAL A 268 25.75 -29.17 -3.92
N ASP A 269 24.71 -29.87 -3.46
CA ASP A 269 24.57 -31.31 -3.64
C ASP A 269 23.66 -31.59 -4.85
N GLU A 270 24.26 -32.04 -5.95
CA GLU A 270 23.54 -32.30 -7.20
C GLU A 270 22.73 -33.60 -7.19
N ILE A 271 23.04 -34.52 -6.27
CA ILE A 271 22.32 -35.79 -6.13
C ILE A 271 21.04 -35.53 -5.34
N GLU A 272 21.17 -34.83 -4.22
CA GLU A 272 20.06 -34.51 -3.32
C GLU A 272 19.29 -33.24 -3.69
N ASP A 273 19.74 -32.49 -4.71
CA ASP A 273 19.15 -31.22 -5.14
C ASP A 273 18.98 -30.22 -3.98
N SER A 274 20.01 -30.11 -3.14
CA SER A 274 20.00 -29.30 -1.92
C SER A 274 21.33 -28.56 -1.70
N LEU A 275 21.34 -27.65 -0.73
CA LEU A 275 22.57 -27.04 -0.24
C LEU A 275 23.05 -27.83 0.99
N ARG A 276 24.35 -28.11 1.06
CA ARG A 276 24.98 -28.74 2.21
C ARG A 276 24.93 -27.79 3.41
N SER A 277 24.57 -28.32 4.58
CA SER A 277 24.59 -27.55 5.84
C SER A 277 26.01 -27.29 6.35
N GLU A 278 26.94 -28.20 6.04
CA GLU A 278 28.35 -28.11 6.36
C GLU A 278 29.18 -28.32 5.09
N ILE A 279 30.15 -27.45 4.87
CA ILE A 279 30.96 -27.41 3.66
C ILE A 279 32.33 -28.01 3.99
N LYS A 280 32.68 -29.08 3.27
CA LYS A 280 34.00 -29.73 3.39
C LYS A 280 34.96 -29.16 2.34
N CYS A 281 36.09 -28.61 2.78
CA CYS A 281 37.13 -28.11 1.90
C CYS A 281 37.78 -29.27 1.10
N PRO A 282 37.80 -29.20 -0.25
CA PRO A 282 38.46 -30.21 -1.08
C PRO A 282 39.97 -30.31 -0.88
N THR A 283 40.63 -29.23 -0.44
CA THR A 283 42.10 -29.16 -0.33
C THR A 283 42.62 -29.66 1.02
N CYS A 284 42.06 -29.21 2.15
CA CYS A 284 42.56 -29.59 3.49
C CYS A 284 41.59 -30.46 4.29
N GLY A 285 40.38 -30.71 3.79
CA GLY A 285 39.39 -31.56 4.43
C GLY A 285 38.64 -30.96 5.61
N VAL A 286 38.93 -29.70 6.01
CA VAL A 286 38.18 -29.02 7.09
C VAL A 286 36.69 -28.94 6.75
N VAL A 287 35.86 -29.10 7.77
CA VAL A 287 34.41 -28.95 7.67
C VAL A 287 34.03 -27.67 8.43
N ALA A 288 33.36 -26.75 7.75
CA ALA A 288 32.98 -25.45 8.29
C ALA A 288 31.60 -25.02 7.76
N ARG A 289 30.92 -24.14 8.49
CA ARG A 289 29.62 -23.57 8.07
C ARG A 289 29.84 -22.50 7.00
N GLU A 290 28.87 -22.27 6.12
CA GLU A 290 28.96 -21.25 5.05
C GLU A 290 29.44 -19.88 5.55
N ALA A 291 28.93 -19.41 6.69
CA ALA A 291 29.27 -18.10 7.26
C ALA A 291 30.74 -17.98 7.72
N GLU A 292 31.46 -19.09 7.83
CA GLU A 292 32.88 -19.13 8.21
C GLU A 292 33.80 -19.11 6.98
N TRP A 293 33.26 -19.19 5.76
CA TRP A 293 34.04 -19.07 4.53
C TRP A 293 34.13 -17.60 4.09
N ASP A 294 35.34 -17.14 3.80
CA ASP A 294 35.57 -15.75 3.42
C ASP A 294 35.26 -15.52 1.94
N ALA A 295 34.58 -14.42 1.61
CA ALA A 295 34.37 -14.03 0.22
C ALA A 295 35.69 -13.58 -0.43
N CYS A 296 35.98 -14.09 -1.62
CA CYS A 296 37.13 -13.63 -2.42
C CYS A 296 36.75 -12.40 -3.23
N PHE A 297 37.68 -11.45 -3.33
CA PHE A 297 37.52 -10.23 -4.12
C PHE A 297 38.58 -10.14 -5.21
N GLU A 298 38.23 -9.46 -6.29
CA GLU A 298 39.14 -9.10 -7.38
C GLU A 298 39.00 -7.61 -7.69
N THR A 299 40.03 -7.05 -8.33
CA THR A 299 40.04 -5.66 -8.79
C THR A 299 40.32 -5.66 -10.28
N ASN A 300 39.32 -5.26 -11.05
CA ASN A 300 39.41 -5.12 -12.50
C ASN A 300 39.13 -3.66 -12.88
N VAL A 301 39.60 -3.22 -14.04
CA VAL A 301 39.18 -1.92 -14.59
C VAL A 301 37.75 -2.05 -15.09
N ASP A 302 36.84 -1.22 -14.56
CA ASP A 302 35.46 -1.18 -15.04
C ASP A 302 35.43 -0.60 -16.47
N PRO A 303 34.81 -1.29 -17.44
CA PRO A 303 34.86 -0.87 -18.85
C PRO A 303 34.05 0.40 -19.15
N LEU A 304 33.08 0.76 -18.30
CA LEU A 304 32.22 1.92 -18.51
C LEU A 304 32.70 3.13 -17.69
N LEU A 305 33.24 2.90 -16.48
CA LEU A 305 33.80 3.96 -15.63
C LEU A 305 35.26 4.26 -15.98
N ASN A 306 35.99 3.31 -16.56
CA ASN A 306 37.42 3.38 -16.82
C ASN A 306 38.27 3.59 -15.54
N GLU A 307 37.84 2.98 -14.44
CA GLU A 307 38.47 3.08 -13.12
C GLU A 307 38.66 1.70 -12.48
N PRO A 308 39.66 1.50 -11.60
CA PRO A 308 39.79 0.27 -10.83
C PRO A 308 38.56 0.05 -9.93
N HIS A 309 37.92 -1.10 -10.06
CA HIS A 309 36.72 -1.46 -9.31
C HIS A 309 36.91 -2.79 -8.57
N LYS A 310 36.70 -2.76 -7.25
CA LYS A 310 36.77 -3.95 -6.39
C LYS A 310 35.39 -4.60 -6.29
N GLN A 311 35.31 -5.89 -6.61
CA GLN A 311 34.07 -6.65 -6.55
C GLN A 311 34.30 -8.07 -6.04
N ALA A 312 33.23 -8.71 -5.57
CA ALA A 312 33.24 -10.14 -5.27
C ALA A 312 33.63 -10.92 -6.53
N ARG A 313 34.58 -11.84 -6.39
CA ARG A 313 35.06 -12.68 -7.49
C ARG A 313 33.99 -13.70 -7.85
N THR A 314 33.48 -13.65 -9.07
CA THR A 314 32.45 -14.57 -9.58
C THR A 314 32.93 -15.30 -10.82
N VAL A 315 32.71 -16.61 -10.91
CA VAL A 315 33.13 -17.44 -12.05
C VAL A 315 31.96 -18.23 -12.64
N PRO A 316 31.89 -18.40 -13.97
CA PRO A 316 30.92 -19.31 -14.58
C PRO A 316 31.29 -20.75 -14.26
N VAL A 317 30.33 -21.54 -13.80
CA VAL A 317 30.55 -22.94 -13.36
C VAL A 317 29.76 -23.95 -14.19
N LEU A 318 28.64 -23.54 -14.78
CA LEU A 318 27.78 -24.41 -15.58
C LEU A 318 27.07 -23.59 -16.66
N ILE A 319 26.90 -24.16 -17.85
CA ILE A 319 26.10 -23.58 -18.93
C ILE A 319 24.95 -24.53 -19.23
N ASN A 320 23.72 -24.04 -19.14
CA ASN A 320 22.55 -24.73 -19.64
C ASN A 320 22.24 -24.26 -21.06
N TYR A 321 22.05 -25.20 -21.98
CA TYR A 321 21.89 -24.90 -23.41
C TYR A 321 21.03 -25.93 -24.12
N SER A 322 20.68 -25.65 -25.37
CA SER A 322 19.74 -26.43 -26.16
C SER A 322 20.31 -26.81 -27.51
N VAL A 323 20.04 -28.04 -27.94
CA VAL A 323 20.30 -28.51 -29.31
C VAL A 323 19.00 -29.14 -29.80
N GLY A 324 18.34 -28.49 -30.77
CA GLY A 324 16.98 -28.83 -31.16
C GLY A 324 16.02 -28.70 -29.97
N THR A 325 15.28 -29.76 -29.67
CA THR A 325 14.30 -29.79 -28.57
C THR A 325 14.87 -30.29 -27.25
N SER A 326 16.14 -30.69 -27.21
CA SER A 326 16.78 -31.29 -26.03
C SER A 326 17.61 -30.26 -25.26
N ARG A 327 17.55 -30.35 -23.92
CA ARG A 327 18.29 -29.49 -22.97
C ARG A 327 19.53 -30.24 -22.43
N TYR A 328 20.64 -29.52 -22.37
CA TYR A 328 21.96 -30.01 -21.97
C TYR A 328 22.61 -29.07 -20.96
N GLU A 329 23.58 -29.60 -20.22
CA GLU A 329 24.46 -28.88 -19.31
C GLU A 329 25.91 -29.19 -19.63
N LYS A 330 26.81 -28.20 -19.49
CA LYS A 330 28.25 -28.38 -19.64
C LYS A 330 29.03 -27.51 -18.65
N ILE A 331 30.27 -27.90 -18.41
CA ILE A 331 31.28 -27.01 -17.81
C ILE A 331 31.75 -26.03 -18.90
N PRO A 332 31.85 -24.71 -18.62
CA PRO A 332 32.36 -23.73 -19.58
C PRO A 332 33.73 -24.14 -20.17
N ASP A 333 33.91 -23.96 -21.48
CA ASP A 333 35.20 -24.14 -22.16
C ASP A 333 35.87 -22.80 -22.51
N GLU A 334 37.04 -22.86 -23.16
CA GLU A 334 37.81 -21.65 -23.51
C GLU A 334 37.04 -20.70 -24.44
N ASP A 335 36.25 -21.24 -25.38
CA ASP A 335 35.41 -20.43 -26.29
C ASP A 335 34.30 -19.70 -25.53
N ASP A 336 33.70 -20.36 -24.53
CA ASP A 336 32.69 -19.75 -23.67
C ASP A 336 33.29 -18.58 -22.84
N LEU A 337 34.47 -18.80 -22.25
CA LEU A 337 35.18 -17.80 -21.46
C LEU A 337 35.64 -16.61 -22.32
N ALA A 338 36.16 -16.87 -23.52
CA ALA A 338 36.55 -15.84 -24.49
C ALA A 338 35.34 -14.99 -24.92
N THR A 339 34.18 -15.62 -25.13
CA THR A 339 32.93 -14.92 -25.47
C THR A 339 32.48 -13.99 -24.33
N ILE A 340 32.56 -14.45 -23.07
CA ILE A 340 32.22 -13.63 -21.89
C ILE A 340 33.17 -12.43 -21.76
N ALA A 341 34.48 -12.65 -21.95
CA ALA A 341 35.48 -11.59 -21.88
C ALA A 341 35.30 -10.55 -23.00
N SER A 342 35.05 -11.01 -24.23
CA SER A 342 34.79 -10.13 -25.38
C SER A 342 33.56 -9.25 -25.18
N ALA A 343 32.48 -9.80 -24.59
CA ALA A 343 31.27 -9.03 -24.32
C ALA A 343 31.52 -7.79 -23.45
N LEU A 344 32.45 -7.89 -22.48
CA LEU A 344 32.85 -6.79 -21.62
C LEU A 344 33.60 -5.69 -22.38
N GLN A 345 34.36 -6.02 -23.42
CA GLN A 345 35.07 -5.04 -24.24
C GLN A 345 34.11 -4.32 -25.20
N VAL A 346 33.19 -5.08 -25.82
CA VAL A 346 32.24 -4.51 -26.79
C VAL A 346 31.28 -3.53 -26.11
N VAL A 347 30.87 -3.78 -24.85
CA VAL A 347 29.94 -2.88 -24.14
C VAL A 347 30.46 -1.44 -24.03
N GLN A 348 31.79 -1.26 -23.90
CA GLN A 348 32.42 0.05 -23.84
C GLN A 348 32.11 0.89 -25.09
N SER A 349 32.08 0.25 -26.27
CA SER A 349 31.75 0.90 -27.54
C SER A 349 30.25 1.14 -27.74
N VAL A 350 29.41 0.25 -27.19
CA VAL A 350 27.95 0.34 -27.32
C VAL A 350 27.39 1.42 -26.40
N GLY A 351 27.94 1.51 -25.19
CA GLY A 351 27.49 2.38 -24.10
C GLY A 351 26.29 1.81 -23.35
N PHE A 352 26.15 2.18 -22.09
CA PHE A 352 25.01 1.85 -21.22
C PHE A 352 24.79 2.99 -20.21
N PRO A 353 23.57 3.25 -19.71
CA PRO A 353 23.35 4.27 -18.68
C PRO A 353 24.23 4.04 -17.44
N ILE A 354 25.15 4.96 -17.18
CA ILE A 354 26.01 4.95 -16.00
C ILE A 354 25.28 5.71 -14.89
N ALA A 355 24.81 4.99 -13.88
CA ALA A 355 24.08 5.56 -12.75
C ALA A 355 24.60 4.96 -11.44
N LYS A 356 25.17 5.82 -10.59
CA LYS A 356 25.57 5.44 -9.23
C LYS A 356 24.34 5.15 -8.38
N LEU A 357 24.41 4.12 -7.54
CA LEU A 357 23.28 3.78 -6.67
C LEU A 357 22.98 4.92 -5.69
N ILE A 358 21.70 5.28 -5.58
CA ILE A 358 21.23 6.27 -4.61
C ILE A 358 21.42 5.76 -3.17
N PRO A 359 21.53 6.65 -2.17
CA PRO A 359 21.48 6.25 -0.76
C PRO A 359 20.22 5.44 -0.45
N GLY A 360 20.36 4.44 0.42
CA GLY A 360 19.26 3.52 0.66
C GLY A 360 19.64 2.22 1.37
N LYS A 361 18.68 1.52 1.94
CA LYS A 361 18.89 0.17 2.51
C LYS A 361 19.08 -0.89 1.43
N GLU A 362 18.18 -0.97 0.45
CA GLU A 362 18.19 -1.95 -0.63
C GLU A 362 19.21 -1.61 -1.71
N THR A 363 19.35 -0.34 -2.08
CA THR A 363 20.36 0.09 -3.05
C THR A 363 21.78 -0.10 -2.51
N GLN A 364 22.01 0.12 -1.21
CA GLN A 364 23.34 -0.07 -0.61
C GLN A 364 23.60 -1.51 -0.17
N ARG A 365 22.59 -2.39 -0.12
CA ARG A 365 22.70 -3.80 0.29
C ARG A 365 23.85 -4.55 -0.39
N ASN A 366 24.05 -4.29 -1.69
CA ASN A 366 25.03 -5.00 -2.50
C ASN A 366 26.36 -4.24 -2.69
N VAL A 367 26.52 -3.07 -2.08
CA VAL A 367 27.79 -2.32 -2.12
C VAL A 367 28.96 -3.12 -1.53
N PRO A 368 28.81 -3.85 -0.40
CA PRO A 368 29.91 -4.66 0.15
C PRO A 368 30.46 -5.73 -0.81
N ARG A 369 29.65 -6.19 -1.79
CA ARG A 369 30.07 -7.14 -2.84
C ARG A 369 30.49 -6.47 -4.15
N GLY A 370 30.55 -5.13 -4.19
CA GLY A 370 31.03 -4.35 -5.34
C GLY A 370 29.94 -3.92 -6.32
N ILE A 371 28.66 -3.98 -5.97
CA ILE A 371 27.60 -3.41 -6.82
C ILE A 371 27.36 -1.96 -6.36
N THR A 372 27.96 -1.01 -7.08
CA THR A 372 27.95 0.44 -6.76
C THR A 372 27.28 1.30 -7.83
N HIS A 373 27.01 0.71 -9.00
CA HIS A 373 26.35 1.34 -10.14
C HIS A 373 25.35 0.36 -10.77
N LEU A 374 24.38 0.89 -11.52
CA LEU A 374 23.34 0.14 -12.20
C LEU A 374 23.92 -1.01 -13.06
N HIS A 375 24.95 -0.76 -13.86
CA HIS A 375 25.50 -1.76 -14.79
C HIS A 375 26.13 -2.95 -14.06
N HIS A 376 26.53 -2.80 -12.78
CA HIS A 376 27.04 -3.90 -11.96
C HIS A 376 25.96 -4.93 -11.60
N PHE A 377 24.67 -4.65 -11.82
CA PHE A 377 23.62 -5.66 -11.66
C PHE A 377 23.58 -6.69 -12.80
N PHE A 378 24.39 -6.55 -13.84
CA PHE A 378 24.40 -7.47 -14.98
C PHE A 378 25.75 -8.19 -15.10
N THR A 379 25.71 -9.42 -15.59
CA THR A 379 26.89 -10.15 -16.06
C THR A 379 27.32 -9.62 -17.45
N PRO A 380 28.58 -9.80 -17.87
CA PRO A 380 29.10 -9.15 -19.09
C PRO A 380 28.25 -9.40 -20.35
N ARG A 381 27.82 -10.64 -20.57
CA ARG A 381 26.98 -11.04 -21.71
C ARG A 381 25.61 -10.36 -21.68
N GLU A 382 24.94 -10.41 -20.53
CA GLU A 382 23.62 -9.84 -20.33
C GLU A 382 23.66 -8.30 -20.41
N LEU A 383 24.69 -7.67 -19.87
CA LEU A 383 24.90 -6.23 -19.95
C LEU A 383 25.02 -5.77 -21.41
N LEU A 384 25.86 -6.44 -22.21
CA LEU A 384 26.00 -6.15 -23.63
C LEU A 384 24.66 -6.34 -24.37
N CYS A 385 23.95 -7.44 -24.10
CA CYS A 385 22.67 -7.70 -24.75
C CYS A 385 21.62 -6.63 -24.41
N VAL A 386 21.49 -6.25 -23.14
CA VAL A 386 20.57 -5.19 -22.71
C VAL A 386 20.97 -3.85 -23.32
N ALA A 387 22.26 -3.52 -23.35
CA ALA A 387 22.77 -2.29 -23.99
C ALA A 387 22.41 -2.21 -25.48
N LEU A 388 22.57 -3.32 -26.22
CA LEU A 388 22.25 -3.41 -27.64
C LEU A 388 20.74 -3.31 -27.92
N LEU A 389 19.91 -3.93 -27.07
CA LEU A 389 18.45 -3.81 -27.12
C LEU A 389 18.03 -2.37 -26.83
N LEU A 390 18.52 -1.79 -25.74
CA LEU A 390 18.19 -0.42 -25.33
C LEU A 390 18.57 0.58 -26.43
N LYS A 391 19.78 0.49 -26.98
CA LYS A 391 20.26 1.37 -28.07
C LYS A 391 19.34 1.32 -29.30
N ARG A 392 18.91 0.13 -29.72
CA ARG A 392 18.01 -0.05 -30.87
C ARG A 392 16.60 0.46 -30.57
N ILE A 393 16.07 0.17 -29.39
CA ILE A 393 14.75 0.64 -28.98
C ILE A 393 14.75 2.18 -28.90
N SER A 394 15.76 2.78 -28.28
CA SER A 394 15.89 4.24 -28.18
C SER A 394 16.03 4.96 -29.52
N ALA A 395 16.54 4.27 -30.56
CA ALA A 395 16.66 4.84 -31.91
C ALA A 395 15.31 4.91 -32.66
N ILE A 396 14.25 4.28 -32.17
CA ILE A 396 12.92 4.34 -32.78
C ILE A 396 12.29 5.69 -32.51
N SER A 397 11.95 6.44 -33.56
CA SER A 397 11.34 7.77 -33.45
C SER A 397 9.88 7.70 -32.96
N ASP A 398 9.09 6.77 -33.48
CA ASP A 398 7.69 6.60 -33.11
C ASP A 398 7.55 5.98 -31.71
N ALA A 399 7.17 6.81 -30.75
CA ALA A 399 7.04 6.34 -29.38
C ALA A 399 5.83 5.43 -29.12
N ARG A 400 4.90 5.29 -30.07
CA ARG A 400 3.84 4.27 -30.01
C ARG A 400 4.42 2.86 -30.12
N VAL A 401 5.60 2.73 -30.72
CA VAL A 401 6.37 1.47 -30.81
C VAL A 401 7.49 1.46 -29.76
N ARG A 402 8.22 2.56 -29.59
CA ARG A 402 9.32 2.65 -28.60
C ARG A 402 8.87 2.38 -27.17
N HIS A 403 7.77 2.98 -26.71
CA HIS A 403 7.32 2.85 -25.32
C HIS A 403 6.90 1.41 -24.97
N PRO A 404 6.09 0.70 -25.77
CA PRO A 404 5.82 -0.73 -25.53
C PRO A 404 7.07 -1.62 -25.55
N LEU A 405 8.05 -1.34 -26.42
CA LEU A 405 9.33 -2.08 -26.43
C LEU A 405 10.15 -1.83 -25.15
N LEU A 406 10.23 -0.57 -24.68
CA LEU A 406 10.84 -0.24 -23.39
C LEU A 406 10.09 -0.90 -22.23
N PHE A 407 8.76 -0.96 -22.28
CA PHE A 407 7.93 -1.65 -21.30
C PHE A 407 8.22 -3.16 -21.25
N ALA A 408 8.35 -3.80 -22.40
CA ALA A 408 8.74 -5.21 -22.47
C ALA A 408 10.17 -5.46 -21.97
N LEU A 409 11.10 -4.53 -22.27
CA LEU A 409 12.48 -4.61 -21.79
C LEU A 409 12.52 -4.47 -20.26
N THR A 410 11.91 -3.43 -19.70
CA THR A 410 11.86 -3.17 -18.25
C THR A 410 11.20 -4.31 -17.46
N ALA A 411 10.16 -4.94 -18.00
CA ALA A 411 9.56 -6.15 -17.42
C ALA A 411 10.54 -7.35 -17.37
N CYS A 412 11.47 -7.43 -18.32
CA CYS A 412 12.47 -8.50 -18.43
C CYS A 412 13.69 -8.27 -17.50
N LEU A 413 14.07 -7.02 -17.26
CA LEU A 413 15.35 -6.66 -16.63
C LEU A 413 15.63 -7.36 -15.30
N PRO A 414 14.69 -7.49 -14.34
CA PRO A 414 14.98 -8.16 -13.09
C PRO A 414 15.45 -9.61 -13.29
N TYR A 415 14.83 -10.32 -14.23
CA TYR A 415 15.19 -11.68 -14.59
C TYR A 415 16.46 -11.76 -15.43
N ALA A 416 16.75 -10.73 -16.24
CA ALA A 416 17.98 -10.62 -17.02
C ALA A 416 19.23 -10.28 -16.17
N SER A 417 19.04 -9.90 -14.90
CA SER A 417 20.10 -9.42 -14.02
C SER A 417 20.67 -10.51 -13.10
N ARG A 418 21.72 -10.14 -12.35
CA ARG A 418 22.31 -10.90 -11.24
C ARG A 418 21.30 -11.15 -10.09
N MET A 419 20.13 -10.52 -10.08
CA MET A 419 19.07 -10.84 -9.12
C MET A 419 18.39 -12.18 -9.42
N ARG A 420 18.56 -12.76 -10.62
CA ARG A 420 18.04 -14.09 -10.93
C ARG A 420 18.86 -15.18 -10.24
N ARG A 421 18.31 -15.72 -9.15
CA ARG A 421 19.00 -16.67 -8.27
C ARG A 421 18.97 -18.09 -8.81
N PHE A 422 20.00 -18.85 -8.51
CA PHE A 422 19.93 -20.31 -8.59
C PHE A 422 19.23 -20.88 -7.36
N ARG A 423 18.44 -21.94 -7.54
CA ARG A 423 17.95 -22.78 -6.44
C ARG A 423 18.47 -24.20 -6.65
N ALA A 424 19.04 -24.79 -5.60
CA ALA A 424 19.57 -26.16 -5.63
C ALA A 424 18.49 -27.19 -5.99
N ASP A 425 17.23 -26.93 -5.61
CA ASP A 425 16.08 -27.77 -5.97
C ASP A 425 15.70 -27.74 -7.46
N ARG A 426 16.36 -26.87 -8.26
CA ARG A 426 16.14 -26.64 -9.69
C ARG A 426 14.69 -26.26 -10.03
N LYS A 427 13.84 -25.90 -9.06
CA LYS A 427 12.42 -25.50 -9.27
C LYS A 427 12.31 -24.02 -9.68
N GLY A 428 13.19 -23.59 -10.58
CA GLY A 428 13.33 -22.20 -11.01
C GLY A 428 14.21 -21.36 -10.09
N GLY A 429 14.00 -20.04 -10.10
CA GLY A 429 14.85 -19.10 -9.38
C GLY A 429 14.76 -17.71 -9.98
N GLY A 430 13.80 -16.92 -9.49
CA GLY A 430 13.64 -15.52 -9.86
C GLY A 430 14.25 -14.57 -8.83
N PRO A 431 14.21 -13.26 -9.12
CA PRO A 431 14.45 -12.21 -8.14
C PRO A 431 13.62 -12.44 -6.87
N LEU A 432 14.20 -12.10 -5.71
CA LEU A 432 13.45 -12.12 -4.46
C LEU A 432 12.54 -10.88 -4.43
N SER A 433 11.22 -11.11 -4.35
CA SER A 433 10.22 -10.03 -4.38
C SER A 433 10.50 -8.97 -3.31
N GLY A 434 10.41 -7.70 -3.69
CA GLY A 434 10.57 -6.56 -2.78
C GLY A 434 12.00 -6.31 -2.32
N THR A 435 13.01 -6.80 -3.04
CA THR A 435 14.43 -6.59 -2.71
C THR A 435 15.27 -6.41 -3.97
N LEU A 436 16.43 -5.76 -3.86
CA LEU A 436 17.46 -5.77 -4.90
C LEU A 436 18.52 -6.86 -4.65
N TYR A 437 18.15 -7.95 -3.96
CA TYR A 437 19.09 -8.95 -3.49
C TYR A 437 19.81 -9.69 -4.63
N VAL A 438 21.15 -9.69 -4.57
CA VAL A 438 22.02 -10.55 -5.37
C VAL A 438 22.64 -11.61 -4.44
N GLY A 439 22.45 -12.89 -4.79
CA GLY A 439 22.98 -14.02 -4.02
C GLY A 439 24.28 -14.59 -4.61
N SER A 440 24.88 -15.54 -3.89
CA SER A 440 26.17 -16.15 -4.27
C SER A 440 26.11 -17.09 -5.47
N LEU A 441 24.90 -17.55 -5.84
CA LEU A 441 24.65 -18.39 -7.01
C LEU A 441 23.56 -17.74 -7.87
N ILE A 442 23.90 -17.39 -9.10
CA ILE A 442 23.01 -16.67 -10.02
C ILE A 442 22.93 -17.38 -11.36
N THR A 443 21.80 -17.22 -12.06
CA THR A 443 21.57 -17.84 -13.39
C THR A 443 21.05 -16.82 -14.40
N PRO A 444 21.78 -15.77 -14.79
CA PRO A 444 21.30 -14.84 -15.80
C PRO A 444 20.95 -15.59 -17.12
N PRO A 445 19.77 -15.30 -17.72
CA PRO A 445 19.23 -16.05 -18.85
C PRO A 445 19.73 -15.49 -20.19
N ASN A 446 19.37 -16.19 -21.26
CA ASN A 446 19.31 -15.61 -22.60
C ASN A 446 18.31 -14.45 -22.64
N VAL A 447 18.84 -13.23 -22.72
CA VAL A 447 18.05 -11.99 -22.67
C VAL A 447 17.20 -11.81 -23.91
N LEU A 448 17.68 -12.20 -25.09
CA LEU A 448 16.92 -12.10 -26.35
C LEU A 448 15.65 -12.94 -26.29
N ASN A 449 15.77 -14.21 -25.89
CA ASN A 449 14.63 -15.10 -25.76
C ASN A 449 13.68 -14.65 -24.64
N SER A 450 14.22 -14.12 -23.54
CA SER A 450 13.40 -13.62 -22.42
C SER A 450 12.63 -12.36 -22.81
N PHE A 451 13.27 -11.42 -23.51
CA PHE A 451 12.64 -10.22 -24.06
C PHE A 451 11.54 -10.58 -25.06
N LEU A 452 11.82 -11.48 -26.00
CA LEU A 452 10.86 -11.88 -27.03
C LEU A 452 9.64 -12.60 -26.42
N ARG A 453 9.85 -13.55 -25.50
CA ARG A 453 8.73 -14.20 -24.78
C ARG A 453 7.89 -13.21 -23.99
N ASN A 454 8.51 -12.22 -23.35
CA ASN A 454 7.78 -11.16 -22.66
C ASN A 454 6.99 -10.30 -23.66
N ALA A 455 7.58 -9.93 -24.79
CA ALA A 455 6.87 -9.19 -25.84
C ALA A 455 5.67 -9.98 -26.40
N GLU A 456 5.82 -11.29 -26.65
CA GLU A 456 4.73 -12.17 -27.07
C GLU A 456 3.62 -12.27 -26.00
N THR A 457 4.01 -12.38 -24.73
CA THR A 457 3.06 -12.40 -23.59
C THR A 457 2.32 -11.08 -23.49
N ILE A 458 3.01 -9.94 -23.61
CA ILE A 458 2.40 -8.61 -23.58
C ILE A 458 1.48 -8.41 -24.79
N ALA A 459 1.91 -8.77 -25.99
CA ALA A 459 1.11 -8.66 -27.20
C ALA A 459 -0.18 -9.49 -27.09
N SER A 460 -0.09 -10.74 -26.65
CA SER A 460 -1.25 -11.62 -26.46
C SER A 460 -2.17 -11.18 -25.32
N SER A 461 -1.59 -10.76 -24.19
CA SER A 461 -2.35 -10.33 -23.01
C SER A 461 -3.09 -9.02 -23.24
N LEU A 462 -2.42 -8.03 -23.86
CA LEU A 462 -2.95 -6.68 -24.00
C LEU A 462 -3.69 -6.43 -25.31
N ALA A 463 -3.58 -7.31 -26.33
CA ALA A 463 -4.27 -7.14 -27.62
C ALA A 463 -5.80 -7.06 -27.49
N TYR A 464 -6.40 -7.89 -26.63
CA TYR A 464 -7.86 -7.92 -26.43
C TYR A 464 -8.35 -6.78 -25.51
N GLN A 465 -7.45 -6.19 -24.73
CA GLN A 465 -7.79 -5.37 -23.57
C GLN A 465 -7.59 -3.86 -23.80
N ARG A 466 -7.06 -3.49 -24.97
CA ARG A 466 -6.81 -2.11 -25.41
C ARG A 466 -7.81 -1.62 -26.47
N THR A 467 -9.03 -2.15 -26.47
CA THR A 467 -10.15 -1.56 -27.23
C THR A 467 -10.58 -0.20 -26.67
N CYS A 468 -10.25 0.08 -25.41
CA CYS A 468 -10.48 1.37 -24.76
C CYS A 468 -9.44 2.40 -25.24
N ASN A 469 -9.91 3.59 -25.64
CA ASN A 469 -9.04 4.67 -26.12
C ASN A 469 -8.22 5.28 -24.97
N ARG A 470 -7.17 6.04 -25.34
CA ARG A 470 -6.32 6.85 -24.45
C ARG A 470 -7.15 7.92 -23.73
N GLU A 471 -7.84 7.53 -22.66
CA GLU A 471 -8.84 8.37 -21.99
C GLU A 471 -8.41 8.78 -20.57
N ASN A 472 -7.32 8.20 -20.07
CA ASN A 472 -6.74 8.52 -18.77
C ASN A 472 -5.52 9.45 -18.92
N PHE A 473 -5.37 10.37 -17.97
CA PHE A 473 -4.25 11.31 -17.91
C PHE A 473 -3.35 10.96 -16.74
N ILE A 474 -2.05 10.89 -17.00
CA ILE A 474 -1.04 10.42 -16.06
C ILE A 474 -0.03 11.54 -15.82
N SER A 475 0.32 11.77 -14.57
CA SER A 475 1.32 12.76 -14.14
C SER A 475 2.34 12.15 -13.20
N THR A 476 3.62 12.49 -13.40
CA THR A 476 4.71 12.09 -12.50
C THR A 476 5.04 13.24 -11.58
N GLN A 477 4.45 13.25 -10.37
CA GLN A 477 4.59 14.33 -9.39
C GLN A 477 4.21 13.83 -8.00
N SER A 478 4.51 14.62 -6.96
CA SER A 478 4.06 14.29 -5.61
C SER A 478 2.54 14.47 -5.46
N ALA A 479 1.91 13.60 -4.66
CA ALA A 479 0.53 13.76 -4.22
C ALA A 479 0.36 14.85 -3.14
N THR A 480 1.45 15.25 -2.48
CA THR A 480 1.45 16.28 -1.43
C THR A 480 1.13 17.68 -1.96
N ALA A 481 1.29 17.92 -3.25
CA ALA A 481 0.97 19.18 -3.92
C ALA A 481 0.49 18.93 -5.35
N LEU A 482 -0.78 19.27 -5.64
CA LEU A 482 -1.44 19.10 -6.93
C LEU A 482 -1.89 20.46 -7.52
N PRO A 483 -0.99 21.45 -7.68
CA PRO A 483 -1.37 22.81 -8.10
C PRO A 483 -1.97 22.87 -9.52
N ASN A 484 -1.71 21.85 -10.33
CA ASN A 484 -2.21 21.67 -11.68
C ASN A 484 -3.59 20.98 -11.75
N ILE A 485 -4.25 20.76 -10.62
CA ILE A 485 -5.61 20.20 -10.54
C ILE A 485 -6.50 21.20 -9.78
N PRO A 486 -7.59 21.72 -10.40
CA PRO A 486 -8.53 22.64 -9.76
C PRO A 486 -9.26 22.06 -8.54
N ASP A 487 -9.78 22.94 -7.69
CA ASP A 487 -10.61 22.59 -6.54
C ASP A 487 -11.95 21.95 -6.97
N GLY A 488 -12.44 20.98 -6.18
CA GLY A 488 -13.80 20.45 -6.31
C GLY A 488 -14.16 19.91 -7.70
N CYS A 489 -13.20 19.34 -8.42
CA CYS A 489 -13.38 18.87 -9.80
C CYS A 489 -13.53 17.36 -9.95
N ILE A 490 -13.12 16.57 -8.95
CA ILE A 490 -13.13 15.10 -8.96
C ILE A 490 -14.43 14.56 -8.35
N ASP A 491 -14.99 13.50 -8.94
CA ASP A 491 -16.23 12.87 -8.48
C ASP A 491 -16.00 11.69 -7.52
N TYR A 492 -14.85 11.03 -7.60
CA TYR A 492 -14.49 9.91 -6.74
C TYR A 492 -12.97 9.68 -6.68
N ILE A 493 -12.46 9.27 -5.52
CA ILE A 493 -11.05 8.95 -5.30
C ILE A 493 -10.91 7.48 -4.88
N PHE A 494 -10.02 6.75 -5.53
CA PHE A 494 -9.57 5.44 -5.07
C PHE A 494 -8.05 5.44 -5.00
N VAL A 495 -7.48 5.11 -3.83
CA VAL A 495 -6.03 5.14 -3.62
C VAL A 495 -5.53 3.94 -2.83
N ASP A 496 -4.29 3.54 -3.13
CA ASP A 496 -3.49 2.52 -2.43
C ASP A 496 -2.17 3.19 -1.95
N PRO A 497 -2.19 3.96 -0.86
CA PRO A 497 -1.00 4.65 -0.35
C PRO A 497 0.06 3.67 0.17
N PRO A 498 1.34 4.07 0.24
CA PRO A 498 2.39 3.23 0.82
C PRO A 498 2.10 2.82 2.28
N PHE A 499 2.53 1.62 2.67
CA PHE A 499 2.18 1.02 3.97
C PHE A 499 3.27 1.19 5.04
N GLY A 500 3.67 2.42 5.37
CA GLY A 500 4.70 2.69 6.37
C GLY A 500 6.08 2.13 5.98
N LYS A 501 6.62 1.19 6.75
CA LYS A 501 8.00 0.63 6.60
C LYS A 501 8.10 -0.62 5.71
N ASN A 502 7.07 -0.91 4.91
CA ASN A 502 7.01 -2.14 4.13
C ASN A 502 8.01 -2.16 2.97
N PHE A 503 8.08 -1.08 2.20
CA PHE A 503 8.99 -0.93 1.07
C PHE A 503 9.48 0.52 0.96
N ASP A 504 10.75 0.65 0.61
CA ASP A 504 11.35 1.91 0.19
C ASP A 504 11.28 1.93 -1.34
N TYR A 505 10.19 2.47 -1.90
CA TYR A 505 9.83 2.33 -3.32
C TYR A 505 10.86 3.01 -4.20
N SER A 506 11.31 4.22 -3.88
CA SER A 506 12.31 4.94 -4.68
C SER A 506 13.60 4.13 -4.85
N GLU A 507 14.02 3.41 -3.81
CA GLU A 507 15.19 2.53 -3.84
C GLU A 507 14.99 1.34 -4.77
N LEU A 508 13.85 0.67 -4.67
CA LEU A 508 13.54 -0.50 -5.50
C LEU A 508 13.30 -0.08 -6.97
N ASN A 509 12.65 1.07 -7.17
CA ASN A 509 12.34 1.65 -8.48
C ASN A 509 13.60 2.11 -9.22
N PHE A 510 14.64 2.52 -8.47
CA PHE A 510 15.91 3.00 -9.03
C PHE A 510 16.49 2.07 -10.10
N PHE A 511 16.37 0.75 -9.93
CA PHE A 511 16.89 -0.24 -10.89
C PHE A 511 16.31 -0.04 -12.31
N TRP A 512 15.03 0.28 -12.44
CA TRP A 512 14.41 0.57 -13.73
C TRP A 512 14.55 2.03 -14.13
N GLU A 513 14.36 2.94 -13.19
CA GLU A 513 14.39 4.38 -13.44
C GLU A 513 15.75 4.86 -13.94
N ALA A 514 16.83 4.27 -13.44
CA ALA A 514 18.18 4.55 -13.92
C ALA A 514 18.41 4.08 -15.38
N VAL A 515 17.72 3.02 -15.83
CA VAL A 515 17.71 2.61 -17.25
C VAL A 515 16.93 3.61 -18.10
N LEU A 516 15.82 4.13 -17.56
CA LEU A 516 14.97 5.13 -18.21
C LEU A 516 15.52 6.57 -18.11
N ARG A 517 16.56 6.78 -17.29
CA ARG A 517 17.26 8.07 -17.05
C ARG A 517 16.42 9.18 -16.41
N VAL A 518 15.26 8.83 -15.88
CA VAL A 518 14.40 9.74 -15.11
C VAL A 518 14.11 9.06 -13.78
N VAL A 519 14.62 9.64 -12.70
CA VAL A 519 14.68 9.03 -11.36
C VAL A 519 13.84 9.81 -10.36
N THR A 520 13.17 9.07 -9.47
CA THR A 520 12.38 9.60 -8.36
C THR A 520 13.22 10.46 -7.42
N ARG A 521 12.66 11.59 -6.96
CA ARG A 521 13.22 12.35 -5.83
C ARG A 521 12.62 11.84 -4.53
N GLN A 522 13.45 11.28 -3.65
CA GLN A 522 13.01 10.55 -2.44
C GLN A 522 12.27 11.42 -1.41
N GLY A 523 12.50 12.74 -1.38
CA GLY A 523 12.00 13.63 -0.32
C GLY A 523 10.50 13.51 -0.04
N ALA A 524 9.66 13.54 -1.08
CA ALA A 524 8.20 13.49 -0.93
C ALA A 524 7.61 12.06 -0.88
N GLU A 525 8.45 11.03 -0.79
CA GLU A 525 7.99 9.65 -0.66
C GLU A 525 7.37 9.38 0.71
N ALA A 526 6.07 9.11 0.75
CA ALA A 526 5.30 8.89 1.98
C ALA A 526 5.54 7.49 2.57
N ILE A 527 6.73 7.25 3.14
CA ILE A 527 7.12 6.00 3.80
C ILE A 527 7.79 6.26 5.16
N VAL A 528 7.88 5.23 5.99
CA VAL A 528 8.80 5.22 7.15
C VAL A 528 10.09 4.55 6.71
N SER A 529 11.21 5.26 6.75
CA SER A 529 12.49 4.74 6.26
C SER A 529 13.66 5.25 7.09
N THR A 530 14.47 4.29 7.57
CA THR A 530 15.71 4.59 8.28
C THR A 530 16.80 5.13 7.35
N SER A 531 16.77 4.78 6.06
CA SER A 531 17.77 5.26 5.09
C SER A 531 17.50 6.69 4.65
N GLN A 532 16.25 7.12 4.68
CA GLN A 532 15.82 8.49 4.37
C GLN A 532 15.61 9.35 5.62
N GLU A 533 15.90 8.83 6.81
CA GLU A 533 15.69 9.53 8.09
C GLU A 533 14.24 10.00 8.28
N LYS A 534 13.28 9.17 7.87
CA LYS A 534 11.83 9.40 8.02
C LYS A 534 11.23 8.49 9.07
N GLU A 535 10.70 9.09 10.11
CA GLU A 535 9.98 8.40 11.18
C GLU A 535 8.47 8.38 10.92
N LEU A 536 7.70 7.83 11.87
CA LEU A 536 6.25 7.67 11.72
C LEU A 536 5.51 9.00 11.57
N ASP A 537 5.97 10.05 12.25
CA ASP A 537 5.38 11.39 12.19
C ASP A 537 5.61 12.05 10.82
N ASP A 538 6.77 11.85 10.19
CA ASP A 538 7.05 12.33 8.82
C ASP A 538 6.13 11.64 7.81
N TYR A 539 5.98 10.32 7.94
CA TYR A 539 5.06 9.53 7.14
C TYR A 539 3.61 10.04 7.27
N ARG A 540 3.16 10.28 8.51
CA ARG A 540 1.84 10.87 8.77
C ARG A 540 1.71 12.26 8.13
N GLY A 541 2.69 13.13 8.28
CA GLY A 541 2.69 14.49 7.71
C GLY A 541 2.59 14.50 6.18
N LEU A 542 3.29 13.59 5.50
CA LEU A 542 3.22 13.41 4.05
C LEU A 542 1.85 12.89 3.60
N LEU A 543 1.26 11.95 4.35
CA LEU A 543 -0.09 11.47 4.09
C LEU A 543 -1.15 12.55 4.35
N THR A 544 -1.05 13.31 5.45
CA THR A 544 -1.95 14.43 5.75
C THR A 544 -1.90 15.47 4.63
N SER A 545 -0.71 15.82 4.14
CA SER A 545 -0.56 16.76 3.01
C SER A 545 -1.19 16.22 1.73
N SER A 546 -0.98 14.94 1.42
CA SER A 546 -1.60 14.29 0.26
C SER A 546 -3.13 14.24 0.38
N PHE A 547 -3.65 13.86 1.54
CA PHE A 547 -5.09 13.82 1.78
C PHE A 547 -5.73 15.21 1.80
N LYS A 548 -5.02 16.27 2.23
CA LYS A 548 -5.51 17.65 2.09
C LYS A 548 -5.71 18.03 0.62
N GLU A 549 -4.78 17.66 -0.26
CA GLU A 549 -4.96 17.88 -1.70
C GLU A 549 -6.12 17.04 -2.26
N PHE A 550 -6.28 15.80 -1.81
CA PHE A 550 -7.40 14.95 -2.20
C PHE A 550 -8.73 15.56 -1.74
N PHE A 551 -8.78 16.09 -0.52
CA PHE A 551 -9.93 16.80 0.01
C PHE A 551 -10.23 18.06 -0.81
N ARG A 552 -9.21 18.83 -1.20
CA ARG A 552 -9.36 20.05 -2.02
C ARG A 552 -9.97 19.73 -3.39
N ILE A 553 -9.45 18.74 -4.10
CA ILE A 553 -9.89 18.42 -5.47
C ILE A 553 -11.21 17.64 -5.51
N LEU A 554 -11.59 16.93 -4.44
CA LEU A 554 -12.85 16.18 -4.38
C LEU A 554 -14.06 17.11 -4.26
N LYS A 555 -15.12 16.83 -5.02
CA LYS A 555 -16.40 17.54 -4.91
C LYS A 555 -17.03 17.34 -3.53
N PRO A 556 -17.70 18.36 -2.96
CA PRO A 556 -18.42 18.21 -1.69
C PRO A 556 -19.47 17.08 -1.74
N GLY A 557 -19.56 16.30 -0.66
CA GLY A 557 -20.48 15.17 -0.53
C GLY A 557 -20.05 13.89 -1.25
N ARG A 558 -18.87 13.86 -1.88
CA ARG A 558 -18.35 12.70 -2.61
C ARG A 558 -17.42 11.82 -1.77
N TRP A 559 -17.14 10.64 -2.30
CA TRP A 559 -16.44 9.56 -1.60
C TRP A 559 -14.99 9.43 -2.02
N MET A 560 -14.22 8.89 -1.09
CA MET A 560 -12.85 8.42 -1.26
C MET A 560 -12.74 7.03 -0.63
N THR A 561 -12.05 6.13 -1.31
CA THR A 561 -11.69 4.82 -0.77
C THR A 561 -10.18 4.70 -0.66
N VAL A 562 -9.71 4.28 0.52
CA VAL A 562 -8.30 3.99 0.79
C VAL A 562 -8.16 2.49 0.99
N GLU A 563 -7.36 1.83 0.15
CA GLU A 563 -6.89 0.49 0.43
C GLU A 563 -5.70 0.56 1.39
N PHE A 564 -5.70 -0.31 2.40
CA PHE A 564 -4.63 -0.37 3.37
C PHE A 564 -4.33 -1.78 3.86
N SER A 565 -3.06 -2.17 3.94
CA SER A 565 -2.64 -3.45 4.50
C SER A 565 -1.41 -3.31 5.39
N ASN A 566 -1.63 -3.24 6.70
CA ASN A 566 -0.55 -3.27 7.69
C ASN A 566 -1.04 -3.93 8.99
N THR A 567 -0.12 -4.60 9.69
CA THR A 567 -0.40 -5.25 10.97
C THR A 567 -0.17 -4.35 12.18
N GLN A 568 0.44 -3.18 12.00
CA GLN A 568 0.79 -2.26 13.09
C GLN A 568 -0.33 -1.26 13.35
N ALA A 569 -0.85 -1.25 14.57
CA ALA A 569 -1.90 -0.32 15.00
C ALA A 569 -1.47 1.15 14.87
N ALA A 570 -0.20 1.46 15.13
CA ALA A 570 0.35 2.81 14.97
C ALA A 570 0.22 3.36 13.53
N VAL A 571 0.51 2.54 12.51
CA VAL A 571 0.39 2.95 11.10
C VAL A 571 -1.09 3.11 10.70
N TRP A 572 -1.96 2.27 11.26
CA TRP A 572 -3.41 2.38 11.08
C TRP A 572 -3.96 3.69 11.66
N ASN A 573 -3.57 4.01 12.89
CA ASN A 573 -3.95 5.27 13.54
C ASN A 573 -3.41 6.47 12.77
N ALA A 574 -2.17 6.42 12.27
CA ALA A 574 -1.60 7.49 11.46
C ALA A 574 -2.46 7.80 10.22
N ILE A 575 -2.98 6.78 9.52
CA ILE A 575 -3.88 6.99 8.36
C ILE A 575 -5.23 7.57 8.78
N GLN A 576 -5.85 7.03 9.83
CA GLN A 576 -7.13 7.54 10.32
C GLN A 576 -6.99 9.01 10.75
N THR A 577 -5.95 9.35 11.49
CA THR A 577 -5.64 10.73 11.89
C THR A 577 -5.40 11.61 10.68
N ALA A 578 -4.59 11.18 9.71
CA ALA A 578 -4.33 11.94 8.49
C ALA A 578 -5.61 12.23 7.69
N LEU A 579 -6.53 11.25 7.57
CA LEU A 579 -7.83 11.44 6.93
C LEU A 579 -8.69 12.47 7.68
N GLN A 580 -8.77 12.35 9.01
CA GLN A 580 -9.54 13.26 9.86
C GLN A 580 -8.99 14.69 9.80
N GLU A 581 -7.66 14.85 9.87
CA GLU A 581 -6.97 16.14 9.76
C GLU A 581 -7.15 16.80 8.39
N ALA A 582 -7.16 16.01 7.31
CA ALA A 582 -7.47 16.50 5.97
C ALA A 582 -8.93 16.94 5.83
N GLY A 583 -9.82 16.46 6.70
CA GLY A 583 -11.23 16.84 6.77
C GLY A 583 -12.22 15.76 6.31
N PHE A 584 -11.74 14.57 5.97
CA PHE A 584 -12.59 13.44 5.63
C PHE A 584 -13.29 12.87 6.87
N VAL A 585 -14.47 12.30 6.66
CA VAL A 585 -15.19 11.53 7.68
C VAL A 585 -15.22 10.06 7.26
N VAL A 586 -14.66 9.19 8.11
CA VAL A 586 -14.67 7.74 7.89
C VAL A 586 -16.07 7.19 8.16
N ALA A 587 -16.63 6.45 7.21
CA ALA A 587 -17.98 5.89 7.29
C ALA A 587 -18.02 4.36 7.38
N ASN A 588 -17.02 3.66 6.85
CA ASN A 588 -16.96 2.19 6.88
C ASN A 588 -15.52 1.72 6.79
N VAL A 589 -15.16 0.71 7.59
CA VAL A 589 -13.98 -0.12 7.40
C VAL A 589 -14.39 -1.57 7.07
N SER A 590 -14.03 -2.03 5.88
CA SER A 590 -14.32 -3.40 5.39
C SER A 590 -13.04 -4.15 5.03
N ALA A 591 -13.15 -5.47 4.80
CA ALA A 591 -12.03 -6.31 4.41
C ALA A 591 -12.08 -6.67 2.91
N LEU A 592 -10.91 -6.68 2.27
CA LEU A 592 -10.66 -7.11 0.90
C LEU A 592 -9.84 -8.42 0.92
N ASP A 593 -10.44 -9.50 0.42
CA ASP A 593 -9.77 -10.81 0.35
C ASP A 593 -9.23 -11.07 -1.07
N LYS A 594 -7.91 -10.96 -1.24
CA LYS A 594 -7.23 -11.19 -2.54
C LYS A 594 -7.07 -12.67 -2.94
N LYS A 595 -7.69 -13.64 -2.25
CA LYS A 595 -7.62 -15.11 -2.45
C LYS A 595 -6.22 -15.76 -2.40
N GLN A 596 -5.15 -14.99 -2.58
CA GLN A 596 -3.75 -15.39 -2.49
C GLN A 596 -2.98 -14.40 -1.59
N GLY A 597 -2.74 -14.84 -0.35
CA GLY A 597 -1.84 -14.17 0.59
C GLY A 597 -0.38 -14.23 0.11
N SER A 598 0.45 -13.29 0.56
CA SER A 598 1.90 -13.37 0.35
C SER A 598 2.47 -14.59 1.11
N PHE A 599 3.60 -15.14 0.67
CA PHE A 599 4.23 -16.30 1.34
C PHE A 599 4.46 -16.07 2.84
N LYS A 600 4.71 -14.82 3.27
CA LYS A 600 4.79 -14.41 4.69
C LYS A 600 3.43 -14.44 5.39
N ALA A 601 2.35 -13.97 4.75
CA ALA A 601 1.00 -14.03 5.30
C ALA A 601 0.50 -15.48 5.54
N VAL A 602 1.05 -16.45 4.81
CA VAL A 602 0.72 -17.88 4.96
C VAL A 602 1.54 -18.56 6.06
N THR A 603 2.72 -18.03 6.41
CA THR A 603 3.68 -18.70 7.31
C THR A 603 3.78 -18.09 8.71
N THR A 604 3.29 -16.85 8.93
CA THR A 604 3.28 -16.19 10.25
C THR A 604 1.87 -16.04 10.81
N THR A 605 1.64 -16.50 12.05
CA THR A 605 0.36 -16.44 12.79
C THR A 605 -0.07 -15.02 13.16
N THR A 606 0.83 -14.04 13.14
CA THR A 606 0.62 -12.63 13.50
C THR A 606 0.32 -11.72 12.30
N ALA A 607 0.33 -12.24 11.06
CA ALA A 607 0.05 -11.43 9.88
C ALA A 607 -1.47 -11.21 9.72
N VAL A 608 -1.89 -9.95 9.54
CA VAL A 608 -3.27 -9.61 9.14
C VAL A 608 -3.54 -10.31 7.80
N LYS A 609 -4.60 -11.14 7.76
CA LYS A 609 -4.89 -12.04 6.63
C LYS A 609 -5.61 -11.35 5.46
N GLN A 610 -6.14 -10.13 5.65
CA GLN A 610 -7.00 -9.43 4.70
C GLN A 610 -6.60 -7.95 4.61
N ASP A 611 -6.63 -7.39 3.41
CA ASP A 611 -6.42 -5.94 3.23
C ASP A 611 -7.66 -5.20 3.74
N LEU A 612 -7.51 -4.04 4.36
CA LEU A 612 -8.63 -3.21 4.82
C LEU A 612 -8.97 -2.15 3.76
N ILE A 613 -10.24 -1.83 3.65
CA ILE A 613 -10.78 -0.79 2.78
C ILE A 613 -11.46 0.22 3.69
N ILE A 614 -10.97 1.46 3.66
CA ILE A 614 -11.57 2.59 4.38
C ILE A 614 -12.39 3.38 3.37
N SER A 615 -13.71 3.43 3.57
CA SER A 615 -14.58 4.36 2.84
C SER A 615 -14.78 5.62 3.67
N ALA A 616 -14.32 6.75 3.13
CA ALA A 616 -14.44 8.06 3.73
C ALA A 616 -15.14 9.03 2.77
N TYR A 617 -15.80 10.05 3.28
CA TYR A 617 -16.45 11.06 2.46
C TYR A 617 -16.00 12.48 2.82
N LYS A 618 -16.02 13.36 1.81
CA LYS A 618 -15.94 14.80 2.02
C LYS A 618 -17.35 15.27 2.41
N PRO A 619 -17.53 15.93 3.57
CA PRO A 619 -18.81 16.53 3.94
C PRO A 619 -19.38 17.40 2.81
N ASN A 620 -20.70 17.41 2.68
CA ASN A 620 -21.32 18.34 1.74
C ASN A 620 -21.22 19.77 2.29
N GLY A 621 -21.10 20.76 1.40
CA GLY A 621 -20.97 22.17 1.80
C GLY A 621 -22.10 22.63 2.71
N GLY A 622 -23.30 22.01 2.62
CA GLY A 622 -24.40 22.29 3.51
C GLY A 622 -24.10 22.04 5.00
N LEU A 623 -23.39 20.98 5.37
CA LEU A 623 -23.02 20.74 6.78
C LEU A 623 -21.98 21.75 7.25
N GLU A 624 -20.92 21.99 6.47
CA GLU A 624 -19.89 22.99 6.77
C GLU A 624 -20.48 24.41 6.90
N ASP A 625 -21.33 24.80 5.94
CA ASP A 625 -21.95 26.12 5.90
C ASP A 625 -22.90 26.33 7.08
N ARG A 626 -23.72 25.30 7.40
CA ARG A 626 -24.62 25.35 8.56
C ARG A 626 -23.83 25.43 9.86
N PHE A 627 -22.75 24.65 9.98
CA PHE A 627 -21.89 24.66 11.16
C PHE A 627 -21.19 26.01 11.33
N THR A 628 -20.65 26.58 10.24
CA THR A 628 -19.98 27.89 10.26
C THR A 628 -20.94 29.01 10.66
N LYS A 629 -22.21 28.94 10.22
CA LYS A 629 -23.25 29.93 10.57
C LYS A 629 -23.80 29.75 11.99
N ALA A 630 -24.05 28.52 12.42
CA ALA A 630 -24.67 28.21 13.71
C ALA A 630 -23.66 28.16 14.88
N GLY A 631 -22.37 27.97 14.59
CA GLY A 631 -21.32 27.75 15.58
C GLY A 631 -21.41 26.38 16.26
N GLY A 632 -20.57 26.17 17.28
CA GLY A 632 -20.54 24.95 18.09
C GLY A 632 -21.67 24.87 19.13
N SER A 633 -22.91 24.68 18.67
CA SER A 633 -24.11 24.52 19.52
C SER A 633 -24.58 23.06 19.59
N GLU A 634 -25.52 22.75 20.50
CA GLU A 634 -26.17 21.43 20.53
C GLU A 634 -26.88 21.09 19.22
N ASP A 635 -27.52 22.07 18.57
CA ASP A 635 -28.20 21.86 17.29
C ASP A 635 -27.22 21.43 16.19
N SER A 636 -26.02 22.02 16.17
CA SER A 636 -24.95 21.62 15.27
C SER A 636 -24.47 20.19 15.52
N ALA A 637 -24.47 19.72 16.76
CA ALA A 637 -24.14 18.33 17.09
C ALA A 637 -25.19 17.36 16.53
N TRP A 638 -26.48 17.67 16.70
CA TRP A 638 -27.55 16.83 16.17
C TRP A 638 -27.66 16.88 14.64
N ASP A 639 -27.31 18.01 14.02
CA ASP A 639 -27.24 18.12 12.57
C ASP A 639 -26.07 17.29 11.99
N PHE A 640 -24.92 17.28 12.67
CA PHE A 640 -23.82 16.37 12.36
C PHE A 640 -24.28 14.91 12.45
N VAL A 641 -24.88 14.48 13.57
CA VAL A 641 -25.35 13.10 13.75
C VAL A 641 -26.34 12.70 12.65
N ARG A 642 -27.34 13.54 12.38
CA ARG A 642 -28.33 13.28 11.34
C ARG A 642 -27.69 13.14 9.97
N THR A 643 -26.70 13.99 9.67
CA THR A 643 -25.97 13.93 8.40
C THR A 643 -25.10 12.68 8.33
N HIS A 644 -24.34 12.38 9.38
CA HIS A 644 -23.45 11.23 9.45
C HIS A 644 -24.21 9.91 9.32
N LEU A 645 -25.34 9.74 9.99
CA LEU A 645 -26.19 8.54 9.88
C LEU A 645 -26.69 8.26 8.45
N LYS A 646 -26.79 9.28 7.58
CA LYS A 646 -27.13 9.09 6.15
C LYS A 646 -25.98 8.45 5.37
N TYR A 647 -24.75 8.64 5.83
CA TYR A 647 -23.54 8.08 5.22
C TYR A 647 -23.16 6.73 5.80
N LEU A 648 -23.87 6.21 6.81
CA LEU A 648 -23.59 4.89 7.38
C LEU A 648 -24.42 3.79 6.72
N PRO A 649 -23.85 2.59 6.48
CA PRO A 649 -24.59 1.50 5.85
C PRO A 649 -25.77 1.07 6.75
N THR A 650 -26.95 0.81 6.19
CA THR A 650 -28.11 0.36 6.99
C THR A 650 -28.00 -1.10 7.40
N VAL A 651 -27.38 -1.94 6.56
CA VAL A 651 -27.30 -3.39 6.74
C VAL A 651 -25.92 -3.90 6.29
N LYS A 652 -25.29 -4.77 7.08
CA LYS A 652 -24.04 -5.49 6.74
C LYS A 652 -24.27 -6.99 6.92
N GLY A 653 -23.92 -7.78 5.90
CA GLY A 653 -24.19 -9.22 5.88
C GLY A 653 -22.93 -10.04 5.65
N LYS A 654 -22.77 -11.12 6.42
CA LYS A 654 -21.65 -12.07 6.30
C LYS A 654 -22.13 -13.49 6.56
N GLY A 655 -21.82 -14.42 5.65
CA GLY A 655 -22.14 -15.85 5.83
C GLY A 655 -23.63 -16.19 5.99
N GLY A 656 -24.55 -15.35 5.50
CA GLY A 656 -26.01 -15.53 5.67
C GLY A 656 -26.60 -14.95 6.95
N GLY A 657 -25.77 -14.33 7.81
CA GLY A 657 -26.21 -13.58 8.99
C GLY A 657 -26.02 -12.07 8.85
N LEU A 658 -26.56 -11.31 9.82
CA LEU A 658 -26.31 -9.87 9.98
C LEU A 658 -25.12 -9.64 10.90
N GLU A 659 -24.26 -8.70 10.51
CA GLU A 659 -23.10 -8.27 11.29
C GLU A 659 -23.43 -6.94 12.01
N PHE A 660 -22.85 -6.76 13.20
CA PHE A 660 -22.95 -5.49 13.92
C PHE A 660 -22.15 -4.41 13.17
N ILE A 661 -22.76 -3.25 12.94
CA ILE A 661 -22.12 -2.13 12.26
C ILE A 661 -21.51 -1.23 13.33
N ALA A 662 -20.20 -1.38 13.55
CA ALA A 662 -19.46 -0.64 14.58
C ALA A 662 -19.70 0.87 14.48
N GLU A 663 -19.73 1.43 13.27
CA GLU A 663 -19.89 2.86 13.02
C GLU A 663 -21.26 3.41 13.44
N ARG A 664 -22.27 2.55 13.64
CA ARG A 664 -23.60 2.93 14.18
C ARG A 664 -23.68 2.84 15.71
N ASP A 665 -22.59 2.45 16.37
CA ASP A 665 -22.52 2.44 17.83
C ASP A 665 -22.61 3.90 18.37
N PRO A 666 -23.49 4.18 19.35
CA PRO A 666 -23.61 5.50 19.96
C PRO A 666 -22.29 6.15 20.39
N ARG A 667 -21.31 5.34 20.82
CA ARG A 667 -19.99 5.80 21.27
C ARG A 667 -19.12 6.22 20.09
N ILE A 668 -19.11 5.43 19.01
CA ILE A 668 -18.34 5.76 17.80
C ILE A 668 -18.91 7.01 17.14
N ILE A 669 -20.24 7.15 17.09
CA ILE A 669 -20.90 8.38 16.59
C ILE A 669 -20.49 9.60 17.45
N PHE A 670 -20.45 9.45 18.78
CA PHE A 670 -19.98 10.52 19.66
C PHE A 670 -18.53 10.91 19.38
N ASP A 671 -17.64 9.94 19.25
CA ASP A 671 -16.22 10.19 18.97
C ASP A 671 -16.03 10.90 17.62
N ARG A 672 -16.79 10.53 16.57
CA ARG A 672 -16.79 11.24 15.28
C ARG A 672 -17.31 12.68 15.40
N MET A 673 -18.33 12.91 16.22
CA MET A 673 -18.82 14.26 16.51
C MET A 673 -17.79 15.09 17.30
N VAL A 674 -17.12 14.51 18.29
CA VAL A 674 -16.05 15.20 19.04
C VAL A 674 -14.93 15.63 18.08
N ALA A 675 -14.45 14.70 17.25
CA ALA A 675 -13.42 15.00 16.25
C ALA A 675 -13.85 16.14 15.31
N TRP A 676 -15.12 16.15 14.89
CA TRP A 676 -15.70 17.23 14.09
C TRP A 676 -15.60 18.60 14.76
N PHE A 677 -16.00 18.72 16.02
CA PHE A 677 -16.00 19.99 16.76
C PHE A 677 -14.57 20.47 17.07
N VAL A 678 -13.69 19.55 17.46
CA VAL A 678 -12.27 19.84 17.72
C VAL A 678 -11.60 20.40 16.47
N ARG A 679 -11.82 19.78 15.30
CA ARG A 679 -11.30 20.26 14.01
C ARG A 679 -11.74 21.69 13.70
N HIS A 680 -13.00 22.03 14.00
CA HIS A 680 -13.53 23.38 13.78
C HIS A 680 -13.21 24.37 14.90
N ASN A 681 -12.40 23.96 15.89
CA ASN A 681 -11.99 24.78 17.02
C ASN A 681 -13.16 25.29 17.88
N PHE A 682 -14.19 24.46 18.04
CA PHE A 682 -15.30 24.70 18.96
C PHE A 682 -15.26 23.73 20.14
N PRO A 683 -15.70 24.17 21.34
CA PRO A 683 -15.91 23.26 22.45
C PRO A 683 -17.03 22.27 22.10
N VAL A 684 -16.90 21.03 22.56
CA VAL A 684 -17.95 20.03 22.44
C VAL A 684 -19.13 20.48 23.33
N PRO A 685 -20.36 20.62 22.79
CA PRO A 685 -21.47 21.29 23.49
C PRO A 685 -22.14 20.43 24.56
N MET A 686 -21.79 19.15 24.65
CA MET A 686 -22.42 18.19 25.56
C MET A 686 -21.48 17.06 25.97
N SER A 687 -21.75 16.46 27.12
CA SER A 687 -21.08 15.26 27.61
C SER A 687 -21.49 14.00 26.84
N THR A 688 -20.73 12.91 26.98
CA THR A 688 -21.08 11.61 26.37
C THR A 688 -22.44 11.09 26.87
N GLN A 689 -22.79 11.33 28.13
CA GLN A 689 -24.05 10.87 28.72
C GLN A 689 -25.25 11.65 28.18
N GLU A 690 -25.15 12.98 28.13
CA GLU A 690 -26.16 13.86 27.52
C GLU A 690 -26.37 13.51 26.05
N PHE A 691 -25.28 13.24 25.33
CA PHE A 691 -25.32 12.79 23.94
C PHE A 691 -26.02 11.42 23.79
N GLN A 692 -25.68 10.42 24.60
CA GLN A 692 -26.34 9.11 24.52
C GLN A 692 -27.82 9.16 24.92
N ALA A 693 -28.18 9.97 25.90
CA ALA A 693 -29.57 10.19 26.28
C ALA A 693 -30.34 10.90 25.15
N GLY A 694 -29.76 11.96 24.56
CA GLY A 694 -30.33 12.68 23.43
C GLY A 694 -30.46 11.82 22.17
N LEU A 695 -29.49 10.93 21.91
CA LEU A 695 -29.54 9.96 20.82
C LEU A 695 -30.80 9.08 20.93
N LYS A 696 -31.04 8.47 22.09
CA LYS A 696 -32.20 7.60 22.33
C LYS A 696 -33.54 8.32 22.20
N GLN A 697 -33.58 9.62 22.47
CA GLN A 697 -34.79 10.42 22.35
C GLN A 697 -35.07 10.84 20.90
N ARG A 698 -34.02 11.06 20.10
CA ARG A 698 -34.12 11.65 18.76
C ARG A 698 -34.08 10.64 17.62
N PHE A 699 -33.45 9.48 17.84
CA PHE A 699 -33.18 8.49 16.81
C PHE A 699 -33.59 7.09 17.27
N PRO A 700 -34.22 6.28 16.39
CA PRO A 700 -34.50 4.89 16.67
C PRO A 700 -33.25 4.05 16.98
N ASP A 701 -33.35 3.20 18.01
CA ASP A 701 -32.36 2.19 18.38
C ASP A 701 -32.82 0.80 17.92
N ARG A 702 -31.90 0.02 17.33
CA ARG A 702 -32.10 -1.39 16.96
C ARG A 702 -30.84 -2.19 17.24
N ASP A 703 -30.96 -3.25 18.03
CA ASP A 703 -29.84 -4.15 18.39
C ASP A 703 -28.58 -3.39 18.88
N GLY A 704 -28.75 -2.25 19.56
CA GLY A 704 -27.66 -1.41 20.06
C GLY A 704 -27.05 -0.42 19.04
N MET A 705 -27.63 -0.32 17.84
CA MET A 705 -27.23 0.59 16.77
C MET A 705 -28.26 1.71 16.57
N VAL A 706 -27.79 2.88 16.14
CA VAL A 706 -28.61 4.07 15.90
C VAL A 706 -29.01 4.20 14.41
N PHE A 707 -30.27 4.52 14.15
CA PHE A 707 -30.83 4.68 12.80
C PHE A 707 -31.59 5.99 12.62
N LEU A 708 -31.71 6.45 11.37
CA LEU A 708 -32.75 7.40 11.00
C LEU A 708 -34.10 6.69 10.89
N SER A 709 -35.21 7.38 11.15
CA SER A 709 -36.56 6.80 11.08
C SER A 709 -36.86 6.15 9.73
N GLU A 710 -36.34 6.71 8.64
CA GLU A 710 -36.47 6.17 7.28
C GLU A 710 -35.66 4.88 7.03
N GLN A 711 -34.60 4.62 7.81
CA GLN A 711 -33.72 3.45 7.68
C GLN A 711 -34.24 2.22 8.44
N VAL A 712 -35.13 2.41 9.43
CA VAL A 712 -35.59 1.34 10.32
C VAL A 712 -36.29 0.21 9.57
N THR A 713 -37.16 0.55 8.62
CA THR A 713 -37.94 -0.43 7.86
C THR A 713 -37.05 -1.41 7.08
N GLU A 714 -35.95 -0.91 6.52
CA GLU A 714 -35.00 -1.73 5.78
C GLU A 714 -34.26 -2.70 6.71
N TYR A 715 -33.75 -2.19 7.83
CA TYR A 715 -33.05 -2.99 8.83
C TYR A 715 -33.96 -4.09 9.40
N ASP A 716 -35.17 -3.73 9.85
CA ASP A 716 -36.10 -4.67 10.48
C ASP A 716 -36.49 -5.80 9.50
N LYS A 717 -36.68 -5.49 8.21
CA LYS A 717 -36.98 -6.49 7.16
C LYS A 717 -35.84 -7.50 7.00
N LYS A 718 -34.58 -7.05 7.04
CA LYS A 718 -33.41 -7.94 6.97
C LYS A 718 -33.20 -8.70 8.27
N ARG A 719 -33.45 -8.07 9.42
CA ARG A 719 -33.36 -8.68 10.75
C ARG A 719 -34.31 -9.86 10.93
N MET A 720 -35.51 -9.79 10.35
CA MET A 720 -36.49 -10.89 10.33
C MET A 720 -36.04 -12.11 9.52
N GLN A 721 -35.07 -11.96 8.61
CA GLN A 721 -34.56 -13.05 7.76
C GLN A 721 -33.45 -13.85 8.44
N VAL A 722 -32.99 -13.44 9.62
CA VAL A 722 -31.84 -14.02 10.32
C VAL A 722 -32.23 -14.47 11.73
N THR A 723 -31.81 -15.68 12.12
CA THR A 723 -32.16 -16.32 13.39
C THR A 723 -31.51 -15.70 14.62
N GLN A 724 -30.30 -15.12 14.47
CA GLN A 724 -29.55 -14.49 15.56
C GLN A 724 -29.39 -12.99 15.34
N ALA A 725 -29.43 -12.23 16.43
CA ALA A 725 -29.10 -10.82 16.42
C ALA A 725 -27.60 -10.64 16.14
N PRO A 726 -27.20 -9.58 15.42
CA PRO A 726 -25.80 -9.18 15.37
C PRO A 726 -25.28 -8.95 16.79
N GLN A 727 -24.18 -9.60 17.15
CA GLN A 727 -23.51 -9.41 18.44
C GLN A 727 -22.20 -8.65 18.24
N MET A 728 -21.91 -7.71 19.14
CA MET A 728 -20.59 -7.11 19.25
C MET A 728 -19.67 -8.07 20.01
N GLU A 729 -18.60 -8.56 19.36
CA GLU A 729 -17.53 -9.28 20.06
C GLU A 729 -16.74 -8.28 20.91
N MET A 730 -16.86 -8.35 22.24
CA MET A 730 -16.12 -7.49 23.18
C MET A 730 -14.94 -8.26 23.77
N PHE A 731 -13.73 -7.97 23.29
CA PHE A 731 -12.49 -8.33 23.99
C PHE A 731 -12.11 -7.20 24.96
N ILE A 732 -11.72 -7.56 26.20
CA ILE A 732 -11.21 -6.59 27.18
C ILE A 732 -9.70 -6.40 26.93
N SER A 733 -9.29 -5.24 26.44
CA SER A 733 -7.89 -4.93 26.08
C SER A 733 -7.32 -3.68 26.76
N ASP A 734 -8.18 -2.87 27.38
CA ASP A 734 -7.86 -1.64 28.11
C ASP A 734 -8.92 -1.37 29.21
N GLU A 735 -8.70 -0.34 30.04
CA GLU A 735 -9.65 0.02 31.10
C GLU A 735 -11.06 0.32 30.55
N ARG A 736 -11.16 0.94 29.37
CA ARG A 736 -12.43 1.37 28.82
C ARG A 736 -13.27 0.17 28.37
N SER A 737 -12.67 -0.75 27.63
CA SER A 737 -13.31 -2.02 27.22
C SER A 737 -13.67 -2.89 28.43
N ALA A 738 -12.91 -2.82 29.53
CA ALA A 738 -13.27 -3.46 30.80
C ALA A 738 -14.55 -2.88 31.42
N ILE A 739 -14.68 -1.56 31.46
CA ILE A 739 -15.89 -0.87 31.94
C ILE A 739 -17.09 -1.19 31.05
N ASP A 740 -16.89 -1.24 29.74
CA ASP A 740 -17.95 -1.54 28.77
C ASP A 740 -18.46 -2.98 28.95
N TRP A 741 -17.55 -3.95 29.10
CA TRP A 741 -17.91 -5.33 29.41
C TRP A 741 -18.68 -5.43 30.74
N LEU A 742 -18.22 -4.76 31.79
CA LEU A 742 -18.89 -4.73 33.09
C LEU A 742 -20.28 -4.09 33.00
N THR A 743 -20.42 -3.03 32.20
CA THR A 743 -21.70 -2.35 31.98
C THR A 743 -22.70 -3.28 31.32
N ASP A 744 -22.30 -4.00 30.29
CA ASP A 744 -23.16 -4.95 29.59
C ASP A 744 -23.49 -6.17 30.46
N PHE A 745 -22.52 -6.67 31.21
CA PHE A 745 -22.70 -7.74 32.18
C PHE A 745 -23.72 -7.36 33.26
N LEU A 746 -23.56 -6.18 33.88
CA LEU A 746 -24.41 -5.71 34.98
C LEU A 746 -25.79 -5.25 34.52
N LYS A 747 -25.95 -4.74 33.28
CA LYS A 747 -27.27 -4.47 32.69
C LYS A 747 -28.10 -5.74 32.53
N ARG A 748 -27.46 -6.83 32.10
CA ARG A 748 -28.12 -8.14 31.94
C ARG A 748 -28.33 -8.82 33.29
N ARG A 749 -27.37 -8.68 34.20
CA ARG A 749 -27.33 -9.38 35.48
C ARG A 749 -26.61 -8.58 36.56
N PRO A 750 -27.33 -7.78 37.38
CA PRO A 750 -26.78 -7.21 38.61
C PRO A 750 -26.20 -8.29 39.53
N SER A 751 -24.92 -8.19 39.86
CA SER A 751 -24.15 -9.32 40.41
C SER A 751 -23.26 -8.89 41.58
N THR A 752 -22.92 -9.81 42.47
CA THR A 752 -21.93 -9.54 43.53
C THR A 752 -20.50 -9.62 42.97
N TYR A 753 -19.53 -9.08 43.71
CA TYR A 753 -18.11 -9.15 43.30
C TYR A 753 -17.66 -10.60 43.01
N GLN A 754 -18.06 -11.55 43.85
CA GLN A 754 -17.71 -12.98 43.69
C GLN A 754 -18.31 -13.62 42.44
N GLU A 755 -19.47 -13.14 41.97
CA GLU A 755 -20.11 -13.60 40.75
C GLU A 755 -19.45 -12.98 39.49
N ILE A 756 -18.96 -11.74 39.59
CA ILE A 756 -18.34 -11.01 38.48
C ILE A 756 -16.89 -11.47 38.24
N HIS A 757 -16.13 -11.68 39.32
CA HIS A 757 -14.69 -11.93 39.26
C HIS A 757 -14.25 -13.08 38.33
N PRO A 758 -14.80 -14.31 38.40
CA PRO A 758 -14.36 -15.40 37.53
C PRO A 758 -14.68 -15.15 36.05
N GLU A 759 -15.82 -14.51 35.76
CA GLU A 759 -16.22 -14.14 34.40
C GLU A 759 -15.31 -13.04 33.85
N PHE A 760 -15.04 -12.01 34.63
CA PHE A 760 -14.18 -10.89 34.26
C PHE A 760 -12.73 -11.34 33.99
N ILE A 761 -12.16 -12.20 34.85
CA ILE A 761 -10.80 -12.74 34.66
C ILE A 761 -10.72 -13.61 33.40
N SER A 762 -11.76 -14.36 33.07
CA SER A 762 -11.78 -15.18 31.84
C SER A 762 -11.69 -14.35 30.55
N GLN A 763 -12.14 -13.10 30.60
CA GLN A 763 -12.15 -12.16 29.48
C GLN A 763 -10.89 -11.27 29.43
N LEU A 764 -10.13 -11.21 30.53
CA LEU A 764 -8.91 -10.41 30.74
C LEU A 764 -7.64 -11.01 30.08
N GLY A 765 -7.78 -11.63 28.90
CA GLY A 765 -6.76 -12.43 28.21
C GLY A 765 -5.49 -11.70 27.72
N ALA A 766 -4.70 -12.38 26.87
CA ALA A 766 -3.34 -12.02 26.43
C ALA A 766 -3.16 -10.71 25.60
N GLY A 767 -4.20 -9.86 25.53
CA GLY A 767 -4.25 -8.65 24.70
C GLY A 767 -4.21 -7.31 25.46
N TRP A 768 -3.93 -7.31 26.77
CA TRP A 768 -3.81 -6.07 27.56
C TRP A 768 -2.66 -5.19 27.03
N LYS A 769 -2.91 -3.89 26.80
CA LYS A 769 -1.90 -2.98 26.21
C LYS A 769 -0.62 -2.93 27.06
N LYS A 770 0.54 -2.90 26.39
CA LYS A 770 1.85 -2.73 27.06
C LYS A 770 1.91 -1.33 27.70
N HIS A 771 2.44 -1.25 28.92
CA HIS A 771 2.57 -0.01 29.73
C HIS A 771 1.27 0.56 30.32
N GLU A 772 0.11 -0.07 30.09
CA GLU A 772 -1.14 0.30 30.74
C GLU A 772 -1.23 -0.36 32.13
N ALA A 773 -1.42 0.47 33.17
CA ALA A 773 -1.67 -0.02 34.52
C ALA A 773 -2.96 -0.85 34.55
N LYS A 774 -2.88 -2.10 35.02
CA LYS A 774 -4.07 -2.97 35.14
C LYS A 774 -4.97 -2.46 36.26
N PRO A 775 -6.20 -2.00 35.97
CA PRO A 775 -7.11 -1.58 37.00
C PRO A 775 -7.66 -2.80 37.73
N GLU A 776 -7.74 -2.71 39.06
CA GLU A 776 -8.39 -3.74 39.86
C GLU A 776 -9.90 -3.73 39.62
N LEU A 777 -10.52 -4.91 39.54
CA LEU A 777 -11.98 -5.03 39.38
C LEU A 777 -12.75 -4.26 40.47
N ALA A 778 -12.23 -4.22 41.70
CA ALA A 778 -12.84 -3.47 42.79
C ALA A 778 -12.84 -1.96 42.50
N ALA A 779 -11.70 -1.41 42.04
CA ALA A 779 -11.59 -0.02 41.64
C ALA A 779 -12.51 0.31 40.46
N LEU A 780 -12.61 -0.57 39.45
CA LEU A 780 -13.53 -0.39 38.32
C LEU A 780 -15.00 -0.34 38.77
N LEU A 781 -15.38 -1.22 39.69
CA LEU A 781 -16.73 -1.29 40.25
C LEU A 781 -17.05 -0.03 41.06
N GLU A 782 -16.16 0.37 41.98
CA GLU A 782 -16.32 1.56 42.81
C GLU A 782 -16.34 2.87 42.01
N ASP A 783 -15.52 2.97 40.97
CA ASP A 783 -15.40 4.20 40.16
C ASP A 783 -16.56 4.38 39.17
N ASN A 784 -17.22 3.30 38.72
CA ASN A 784 -18.16 3.34 37.59
C ASN A 784 -19.56 2.79 37.88
N PHE A 785 -19.76 2.07 38.99
CA PHE A 785 -21.01 1.38 39.30
C PHE A 785 -21.49 1.67 40.73
N ILE A 786 -22.72 1.24 41.05
CA ILE A 786 -23.28 1.42 42.39
C ILE A 786 -23.46 0.04 43.05
N GLN A 787 -22.95 -0.10 44.27
CA GLN A 787 -23.24 -1.24 45.13
C GLN A 787 -24.45 -0.93 46.00
N TYR A 788 -25.40 -1.86 46.09
CA TYR A 788 -26.49 -1.75 47.05
C TYR A 788 -26.01 -2.14 48.45
N ASP A 789 -26.04 -1.18 49.38
CA ASP A 789 -25.52 -1.30 50.74
C ASP A 789 -26.46 -2.03 51.71
N GLY A 790 -27.66 -2.41 51.24
CA GLY A 790 -28.69 -3.03 52.07
C GLY A 790 -29.56 -2.03 52.83
N THR A 791 -29.49 -0.74 52.50
CA THR A 791 -30.32 0.32 53.09
C THR A 791 -31.23 0.96 52.05
N GLY A 792 -32.47 1.28 52.45
CA GLY A 792 -33.48 1.83 51.55
C GLY A 792 -34.04 0.81 50.54
N ASP A 793 -34.83 1.29 49.58
CA ASP A 793 -35.49 0.44 48.58
C ASP A 793 -34.49 -0.24 47.64
N VAL A 794 -34.73 -1.53 47.35
CA VAL A 794 -33.95 -2.29 46.36
C VAL A 794 -34.09 -1.64 44.97
N PRO A 795 -32.98 -1.32 44.29
CA PRO A 795 -33.00 -0.74 42.95
C PRO A 795 -33.80 -1.60 41.97
N SER A 796 -34.55 -0.96 41.06
CA SER A 796 -35.43 -1.65 40.10
C SER A 796 -34.69 -2.72 39.27
N GLN A 797 -33.42 -2.48 38.93
CA GLN A 797 -32.59 -3.43 38.18
C GLN A 797 -32.36 -4.73 38.96
N ILE A 798 -32.05 -4.62 40.26
CA ILE A 798 -31.83 -5.77 41.16
C ILE A 798 -33.17 -6.44 41.47
N HIS A 799 -34.23 -5.64 41.72
CA HIS A 799 -35.58 -6.14 42.01
C HIS A 799 -36.12 -7.00 40.86
N SER A 800 -36.02 -6.53 39.62
CA SER A 800 -36.44 -7.28 38.43
C SER A 800 -35.69 -8.59 38.29
N LEU A 801 -34.36 -8.60 38.45
CA LEU A 801 -33.55 -9.82 38.39
C LEU A 801 -33.98 -10.84 39.45
N LEU A 802 -34.10 -10.40 40.70
CA LEU A 802 -34.41 -11.28 41.82
C LEU A 802 -35.83 -11.85 41.71
N SER A 803 -36.79 -11.03 41.30
CA SER A 803 -38.18 -11.44 41.08
C SER A 803 -38.30 -12.45 39.94
N THR A 804 -37.55 -12.29 38.85
CA THR A 804 -37.61 -13.24 37.72
C THR A 804 -37.02 -14.59 38.08
N ASN A 805 -35.84 -14.59 38.72
CA ASN A 805 -35.02 -15.79 38.90
C ASN A 805 -35.29 -16.58 40.19
N PHE A 806 -35.84 -15.96 41.23
CA PHE A 806 -36.10 -16.59 42.52
C PHE A 806 -37.59 -16.62 42.81
N LYS A 807 -38.19 -17.82 42.81
CA LYS A 807 -39.64 -18.01 42.95
C LYS A 807 -40.19 -17.47 44.27
N ASP A 808 -39.39 -17.52 45.34
CA ASP A 808 -39.66 -17.05 46.69
C ASP A 808 -39.57 -15.53 46.87
N LEU A 809 -39.03 -14.81 45.87
CA LEU A 809 -38.84 -13.35 45.89
C LEU A 809 -39.79 -12.60 44.94
N ARG A 810 -40.77 -13.30 44.34
CA ARG A 810 -41.73 -12.72 43.40
C ARG A 810 -42.79 -11.87 44.09
N GLY A 811 -43.04 -10.68 43.52
CA GLY A 811 -44.13 -9.80 43.98
C GLY A 811 -43.88 -9.16 45.35
N LEU A 812 -42.64 -9.21 45.86
CA LEU A 812 -42.27 -8.53 47.09
C LEU A 812 -42.07 -7.03 46.84
N GLU A 813 -42.46 -6.21 47.83
CA GLU A 813 -42.18 -4.78 47.85
C GLU A 813 -40.66 -4.53 47.87
N LYS A 814 -40.22 -3.38 47.34
CA LYS A 814 -38.79 -3.06 47.21
C LYS A 814 -38.05 -2.93 48.54
N ASN A 815 -38.77 -2.77 49.64
CA ASN A 815 -38.24 -2.68 51.01
C ASN A 815 -38.43 -3.98 51.81
N ASP A 816 -38.84 -5.10 51.20
CA ASP A 816 -38.98 -6.36 51.92
C ASP A 816 -37.61 -6.84 52.43
N PRO A 817 -37.45 -7.16 53.73
CA PRO A 817 -36.18 -7.57 54.32
C PRO A 817 -35.51 -8.76 53.64
N ARG A 818 -36.29 -9.71 53.09
CA ARG A 818 -35.76 -10.88 52.36
C ARG A 818 -35.16 -10.46 51.03
N LEU A 819 -35.80 -9.51 50.35
CA LEU A 819 -35.31 -8.95 49.11
C LEU A 819 -34.05 -8.09 49.34
N MET A 820 -34.06 -7.23 50.36
CA MET A 820 -32.91 -6.40 50.74
C MET A 820 -31.69 -7.25 51.10
N THR A 821 -31.89 -8.33 51.87
CA THR A 821 -30.82 -9.26 52.25
C THR A 821 -30.19 -9.96 51.03
N LYS A 822 -31.01 -10.34 50.03
CA LYS A 822 -30.52 -11.00 48.80
C LYS A 822 -29.94 -10.02 47.78
N ALA A 823 -30.40 -8.77 47.80
CA ALA A 823 -29.93 -7.68 46.96
C ALA A 823 -28.60 -7.08 47.46
N LYS A 824 -28.31 -7.22 48.75
CA LYS A 824 -27.10 -6.69 49.38
C LYS A 824 -25.83 -7.10 48.64
N ASP A 825 -24.88 -6.17 48.55
CA ASP A 825 -23.56 -6.32 47.93
C ASP A 825 -23.57 -6.54 46.40
N ARG A 826 -24.74 -6.46 45.75
CA ARG A 826 -24.86 -6.51 44.29
C ARG A 826 -24.57 -5.15 43.67
N TRP A 827 -23.76 -5.18 42.62
CA TRP A 827 -23.45 -4.05 41.76
C TRP A 827 -24.50 -3.92 40.67
N TYR A 828 -24.83 -2.69 40.30
CA TYR A 828 -25.76 -2.37 39.21
C TYR A 828 -25.36 -1.08 38.49
N VAL A 829 -25.91 -0.87 37.30
CA VAL A 829 -25.57 0.28 36.46
C VAL A 829 -26.29 1.54 36.98
N PRO A 830 -25.60 2.67 37.19
CA PRO A 830 -26.23 3.89 37.69
C PRO A 830 -27.29 4.42 36.71
N ASP A 831 -28.38 4.96 37.27
CA ASP A 831 -29.35 5.75 36.49
C ASP A 831 -28.71 7.08 36.04
N PRO A 832 -29.19 7.75 34.97
CA PRO A 832 -28.51 8.90 34.36
C PRO A 832 -28.07 10.01 35.32
N ASN A 833 -28.89 10.33 36.32
CA ASN A 833 -28.56 11.35 37.33
C ASN A 833 -27.41 10.91 38.25
N LYS A 834 -27.40 9.66 38.70
CA LYS A 834 -26.33 9.12 39.56
C LYS A 834 -25.05 8.85 38.76
N ALA A 835 -25.18 8.59 37.46
CA ALA A 835 -24.06 8.41 36.55
C ALA A 835 -23.27 9.71 36.34
N GLN A 836 -23.95 10.87 36.30
CA GLN A 836 -23.27 12.18 36.23
C GLN A 836 -22.42 12.47 37.47
N ASP A 837 -22.94 12.16 38.66
CA ASP A 837 -22.22 12.40 39.92
C ASP A 837 -20.98 11.48 40.06
N LEU A 838 -21.11 10.22 39.66
CA LEU A 838 -19.99 9.28 39.59
C LEU A 838 -18.93 9.74 38.58
N GLU A 839 -19.34 10.21 37.40
CA GLU A 839 -18.40 10.69 36.38
C GLU A 839 -17.65 11.94 36.83
N LYS A 840 -18.31 12.92 37.48
CA LYS A 840 -17.63 14.09 38.06
C LYS A 840 -16.60 13.69 39.11
N LYS A 841 -16.93 12.71 39.95
CA LYS A 841 -16.01 12.18 40.96
C LYS A 841 -14.82 11.49 40.30
N ARG A 842 -15.07 10.67 39.28
CA ARG A 842 -14.04 9.98 38.49
C ARG A 842 -13.15 10.96 37.73
N GLU A 843 -13.71 11.92 37.00
CA GLU A 843 -12.96 12.93 36.26
C GLU A 843 -12.06 13.75 37.19
N LYS A 844 -12.55 14.14 38.38
CA LYS A 844 -11.72 14.80 39.39
C LYS A 844 -10.57 13.93 39.90
N ALA A 845 -10.79 12.62 40.06
CA ALA A 845 -9.73 11.67 40.43
C ALA A 845 -8.70 11.51 39.30
N LEU A 846 -9.15 11.36 38.05
CA LEU A 846 -8.31 11.25 36.86
C LEU A 846 -7.45 12.50 36.65
N LEU A 847 -8.01 13.71 36.83
CA LEU A 847 -7.26 14.96 36.73
C LEU A 847 -6.22 15.11 37.84
N LYS A 848 -6.54 14.68 39.07
CA LYS A 848 -5.57 14.66 40.17
C LYS A 848 -4.42 13.70 39.90
N GLU A 849 -4.71 12.55 39.29
CA GLU A 849 -3.70 11.61 38.84
C GLU A 849 -2.87 12.20 37.69
N PHE A 850 -3.51 12.89 36.73
CA PHE A 850 -2.84 13.61 35.66
C PHE A 850 -1.86 14.68 36.15
N ASP A 851 -2.22 15.42 37.20
CA ASP A 851 -1.33 16.39 37.83
C ASP A 851 -0.06 15.73 38.40
N SER A 852 -0.15 14.49 38.87
CA SER A 852 1.03 13.73 39.33
C SER A 852 1.98 13.41 38.17
N TYR A 853 1.45 13.10 36.99
CA TYR A 853 2.23 12.88 35.77
C TYR A 853 2.82 14.18 35.22
N ARG A 854 2.08 15.29 35.33
CA ARG A 854 2.58 16.63 35.00
C ARG A 854 3.77 17.02 35.87
N ALA A 855 3.70 16.72 37.17
CA ALA A 855 4.77 16.98 38.15
C ALA A 855 5.97 16.03 38.04
N PHE A 856 5.88 14.96 37.24
CA PHE A 856 6.97 14.02 37.04
C PHE A 856 8.20 14.67 36.37
N THR A 857 9.36 14.53 37.01
CA THR A 857 10.64 15.13 36.57
C THR A 857 11.53 14.19 35.76
N GLY A 858 11.16 12.91 35.64
CA GLY A 858 11.93 11.92 34.87
C GLY A 858 11.73 12.03 33.36
N ARG A 859 12.60 11.35 32.60
CA ARG A 859 12.64 11.43 31.12
C ARG A 859 11.49 10.69 30.43
N LYS A 860 11.06 9.53 30.95
CA LYS A 860 9.91 8.76 30.43
C LYS A 860 9.07 8.17 31.58
N LEU A 861 7.74 8.19 31.43
CA LEU A 861 6.79 7.49 32.30
C LEU A 861 6.82 5.99 31.98
N LYS A 862 6.98 5.14 33.01
CA LYS A 862 7.10 3.68 32.85
C LYS A 862 5.75 2.95 32.89
N GLU A 863 4.86 3.40 33.76
CA GLU A 863 3.49 2.93 33.93
C GLU A 863 2.60 4.15 34.20
N PHE A 864 1.42 4.16 33.59
CA PHE A 864 0.43 5.22 33.75
C PHE A 864 -0.95 4.71 33.34
N ARG A 865 -1.99 5.41 33.80
CA ARG A 865 -3.38 5.13 33.42
C ARG A 865 -3.74 5.93 32.16
N LEU A 866 -4.08 5.24 31.07
CA LEU A 866 -4.43 5.88 29.79
C LEU A 866 -5.63 6.82 29.91
N GLU A 867 -6.63 6.47 30.71
CA GLU A 867 -7.81 7.30 30.94
C GLU A 867 -7.46 8.63 31.65
N ALA A 868 -6.48 8.63 32.55
CA ALA A 868 -5.99 9.85 33.20
C ALA A 868 -5.26 10.75 32.20
N MET A 869 -4.46 10.17 31.29
CA MET A 869 -3.83 10.90 30.17
C MET A 869 -4.89 11.55 29.26
N ARG A 870 -5.89 10.79 28.82
CA ARG A 870 -6.96 11.26 27.93
C ARG A 870 -7.76 12.40 28.57
N ALA A 871 -8.14 12.25 29.84
CA ALA A 871 -8.84 13.28 30.60
C ALA A 871 -8.01 14.56 30.75
N GLY A 872 -6.72 14.42 31.08
CA GLY A 872 -5.78 15.53 31.20
C GLY A 872 -5.55 16.27 29.89
N PHE A 873 -5.37 15.57 28.77
CA PHE A 873 -5.20 16.18 27.45
C PHE A 873 -6.45 16.93 27.01
N LYS A 874 -7.64 16.35 27.20
CA LYS A 874 -8.93 17.01 26.95
C LYS A 874 -9.08 18.30 27.78
N ALA A 875 -8.73 18.26 29.07
CA ALA A 875 -8.81 19.43 29.95
C ALA A 875 -7.79 20.51 29.58
N ALA A 876 -6.55 20.13 29.29
CA ALA A 876 -5.50 21.04 28.83
C ALA A 876 -5.90 21.71 27.51
N TRP A 877 -6.49 20.96 26.57
CA TRP A 877 -7.00 21.48 25.31
C TRP A 877 -8.10 22.52 25.53
N GLY A 878 -9.10 22.20 26.37
CA GLY A 878 -10.18 23.13 26.72
C GLY A 878 -9.67 24.45 27.31
N ASN A 879 -8.56 24.39 28.06
CA ASN A 879 -7.89 25.56 28.65
C ASN A 879 -6.88 26.24 27.72
N LYS A 880 -6.73 25.77 26.46
CA LYS A 880 -5.72 26.23 25.49
C LYS A 880 -4.27 26.07 25.96
N ASP A 881 -4.01 25.13 26.87
CA ASP A 881 -2.68 24.80 27.37
C ASP A 881 -2.00 23.74 26.50
N TYR A 882 -1.71 24.12 25.24
CA TYR A 882 -1.10 23.23 24.25
C TYR A 882 0.32 22.80 24.65
N LYS A 883 1.04 23.63 25.41
CA LYS A 883 2.41 23.34 25.88
C LYS A 883 2.43 22.16 26.83
N THR A 884 1.46 22.06 27.75
CA THR A 884 1.37 20.92 28.67
C THR A 884 1.09 19.61 27.94
N ILE A 885 0.27 19.62 26.89
CA ILE A 885 -0.01 18.44 26.04
C ILE A 885 1.30 17.95 25.41
N ILE A 886 2.03 18.83 24.71
CA ILE A 886 3.28 18.50 24.02
C ILE A 886 4.34 18.00 25.04
N ALA A 887 4.49 18.69 26.16
CA ALA A 887 5.49 18.35 27.17
C ALA A 887 5.22 16.99 27.86
N ILE A 888 3.96 16.63 28.08
CA ILE A 888 3.62 15.31 28.65
C ILE A 888 3.71 14.22 27.59
N ALA A 889 3.28 14.49 26.35
CA ALA A 889 3.38 13.54 25.24
C ALA A 889 4.84 13.09 25.00
N GLN A 890 5.81 14.00 25.08
CA GLN A 890 7.25 13.68 25.00
C GLN A 890 7.77 12.75 26.12
N LYS A 891 7.06 12.67 27.25
CA LYS A 891 7.39 11.77 28.37
C LYS A 891 6.73 10.39 28.22
N LEU A 892 5.83 10.20 27.28
CA LEU A 892 5.21 8.91 27.02
C LEU A 892 6.13 8.00 26.19
N PRO A 893 6.05 6.67 26.34
CA PRO A 893 6.55 5.76 25.33
C PRO A 893 5.89 6.06 23.98
N GLU A 894 6.69 6.07 22.93
CA GLU A 894 6.26 6.49 21.59
C GLU A 894 5.17 5.57 21.05
N ASP A 895 5.35 4.24 21.20
CA ASP A 895 4.33 3.24 20.89
C ASP A 895 2.99 3.55 21.56
N THR A 896 2.99 4.00 22.83
CA THR A 896 1.73 4.27 23.55
C THR A 896 1.01 5.52 23.04
N LEU A 897 1.73 6.57 22.66
CA LEU A 897 1.13 7.75 22.05
C LEU A 897 0.56 7.43 20.67
N GLN A 898 1.30 6.67 19.86
CA GLN A 898 0.94 6.33 18.48
C GLN A 898 -0.18 5.27 18.40
N GLU A 899 -0.31 4.38 19.37
CA GLU A 899 -1.36 3.37 19.45
C GLU A 899 -2.70 3.89 20.01
N ASP A 900 -2.73 5.10 20.59
CA ASP A 900 -3.94 5.71 21.16
C ASP A 900 -4.48 6.86 20.30
N GLU A 901 -5.54 6.60 19.52
CA GLU A 901 -6.16 7.59 18.61
C GLU A 901 -6.53 8.91 19.32
N LYS A 902 -6.95 8.86 20.59
CA LYS A 902 -7.36 10.06 21.34
C LYS A 902 -6.18 10.90 21.80
N LEU A 903 -5.13 10.28 22.34
CA LEU A 903 -3.93 11.00 22.75
C LEU A 903 -3.21 11.60 21.54
N LEU A 904 -3.11 10.83 20.45
CA LEU A 904 -2.51 11.27 19.19
C LEU A 904 -3.25 12.49 18.62
N LEU A 905 -4.58 12.42 18.52
CA LEU A 905 -5.42 13.54 18.08
C LEU A 905 -5.13 14.84 18.85
N TRP A 906 -5.11 14.79 20.18
CA TRP A 906 -4.86 15.99 21.00
C TRP A 906 -3.44 16.52 20.85
N TYR A 907 -2.44 15.63 20.77
CA TYR A 907 -1.05 15.99 20.59
C TYR A 907 -0.82 16.70 19.24
N ASP A 908 -1.39 16.18 18.17
CA ASP A 908 -1.19 16.70 16.81
C ASP A 908 -1.86 18.06 16.60
N GLN A 909 -3.07 18.19 17.14
CA GLN A 909 -3.78 19.47 17.16
C GLN A 909 -3.02 20.51 18.00
N ALA A 910 -2.37 20.09 19.09
CA ALA A 910 -1.53 20.98 19.90
C ALA A 910 -0.28 21.43 19.14
N LEU A 911 0.42 20.51 18.46
CA LEU A 911 1.58 20.80 17.60
C LEU A 911 1.24 21.82 16.50
N THR A 912 0.19 21.53 15.72
CA THR A 912 -0.28 22.41 14.64
C THR A 912 -0.53 23.83 15.13
N ARG A 913 -1.09 23.98 16.34
CA ARG A 913 -1.39 25.30 16.92
C ARG A 913 -0.18 26.00 17.51
N SER A 914 0.78 25.25 18.04
CA SER A 914 2.06 25.84 18.50
C SER A 914 2.93 26.34 17.36
N GLU A 915 2.84 25.75 16.16
CA GLU A 915 3.57 26.21 14.96
C GLU A 915 2.92 27.44 14.31
N VAL A 916 1.58 27.54 14.31
CA VAL A 916 0.86 28.72 13.77
C VAL A 916 0.98 29.95 14.69
N GLY A 917 1.38 29.78 15.95
CA GLY A 917 1.59 30.85 16.92
C GLY A 917 3.05 31.28 17.13
N ALA A 918 3.99 30.75 16.35
CA ALA A 918 5.43 31.04 16.41
C ALA A 918 5.86 32.13 15.41
#